data_AF-A0A174ZSS5-F1
#
_entry.id   AF-A0A174ZSS5-F1
#
_cell.length_a   1.000
_cell.length_b   1.000
_cell.length_c   1.000
_cell.angle_alpha   90.00
_cell.angle_beta   90.00
_cell.angle_gamma   90.00
#
_symmetry.space_group_name_H-M   'P 1'
#
loop_
_entity.id
_entity.type
_entity.pdbx_description
1 polymer ?
#
loop_
_entity_poly.entity_id
_entity_poly.type
_entity_poly.pdbx_seq_one_letter_code
_entity_poly.pdbx_strand_id
1 'polypeptide(L)'
;MDNNTDNMIGRRLDGRYELLELIGTGGMADIYKAKDITEDRIVAVKILKNEFAGSEDFLRRFRNESKAIALLSHPNIVKIYDVGFNEQIQYIVMEYIDGISLAEYIKLQGVLKWKDAVYFTIQILRALQHAHDRGIVHRDIKSQNVMMLPDGTIKVMDFGIARFNRETDKTLSEKAIGSVHYISPEQARGEMTDEKSDIYSVGVMLYEMLTGQKPFDGETPVAIALQHMQTPPKPLREINSSIPEGLEEITLKAMQKEPSMRYQTAGEMINDIEEFKKDPSIVFEYKYFSTDGSTKYFDKVSDPNAPDQNANGDELPESEGDEDNDLYDEDEDDEDEVEERRSPLLPILFAVASVFVIMTAWLIFTIVSGNLGTESGGSDEMTMPNIVGMMLDDVKTKYPELNLDIDRQYSTEYKENEVMDQKTPAGRTIKKSTIVNIVISNGPQKVEIDDYSNLTVQDAQIKLEKKGLKPKIVYVNNDDVAKDFVIKTEPAAHSEVSQGTLVKVYVSNGKLVKAVNVPKFIGMTIEEAREEAEKKNLKLKEVAGSSNEYEKDQVIKQNIAENSVVNEETEIEVTVCDGKAVNIKAEVSLNLPTDATDTGTFKFEYFKDGVSFKEEERDMAVNSGKTLTFEVSGTEPATFTVKITNVNDTSLSGVLAEISVDFKNEDTEPEIVSYDEGLFKKLKYVAPDTSKDEPSSNPEPTEVSGSVTVTLPTNAAQSGTFNFTYMDSDGNVIKTETKDMSLAAGKPVSFDVSGKDKRTYLIKITNVKDEALTGTLAEIEIDFSDGTVKQNIISYDQNLFNNLKFISTEASGEHSEETDE
;
A
#
# COMPACT_ATOMS: atom_id res chain seq x y z
N MET A 1 15.34 10.27 -43.13
CA MET A 1 15.95 8.93 -43.19
C MET A 1 17.11 8.96 -42.21
N ASP A 2 16.83 8.67 -40.94
CA ASP A 2 17.84 8.75 -39.88
C ASP A 2 18.60 7.44 -39.77
N ASN A 3 19.88 7.48 -40.17
CA ASN A 3 20.85 6.43 -39.90
C ASN A 3 21.38 6.61 -38.48
N ASN A 4 20.74 5.97 -37.51
CA ASN A 4 21.37 5.67 -36.22
C ASN A 4 21.62 4.16 -36.16
N THR A 5 22.55 3.67 -36.98
CA THR A 5 23.00 2.28 -36.95
C THR A 5 23.78 2.04 -35.67
N ASP A 6 23.14 1.42 -34.67
CA ASP A 6 23.78 0.89 -33.49
C ASP A 6 24.97 -0.01 -33.89
N ASN A 7 26.18 0.37 -33.46
CA ASN A 7 27.45 -0.26 -33.83
C ASN A 7 27.61 -1.69 -33.26
N MET A 8 26.64 -2.17 -32.49
CA MET A 8 26.63 -3.52 -31.91
C MET A 8 25.95 -4.56 -32.81
N ILE A 9 25.02 -4.16 -33.68
CA ILE A 9 24.27 -5.09 -34.53
C ILE A 9 25.20 -5.74 -35.57
N GLY A 10 25.12 -7.07 -35.71
CA GLY A 10 26.00 -7.88 -36.54
C GLY A 10 27.34 -8.26 -35.88
N ARG A 11 27.65 -7.71 -34.71
CA ARG A 11 28.82 -8.13 -33.91
C ARG A 11 28.57 -9.50 -33.28
N ARG A 12 29.63 -10.30 -33.18
CA ARG A 12 29.63 -11.58 -32.45
C ARG A 12 30.35 -11.43 -31.11
N LEU A 13 29.64 -11.72 -30.02
CA LEU A 13 30.22 -11.79 -28.68
C LEU A 13 30.82 -13.18 -28.45
N ASP A 14 32.07 -13.23 -28.01
CA ASP A 14 32.88 -14.45 -27.82
C ASP A 14 32.86 -15.42 -29.01
N GLY A 15 32.64 -14.89 -30.21
CA GLY A 15 32.50 -15.68 -31.43
C GLY A 15 31.26 -16.58 -31.46
N ARG A 16 30.34 -16.48 -30.50
CA ARG A 16 29.17 -17.37 -30.33
C ARG A 16 27.83 -16.67 -30.50
N TYR A 17 27.64 -15.50 -29.88
CA TYR A 17 26.35 -14.83 -29.86
C TYR A 17 26.33 -13.71 -30.90
N GLU A 18 25.61 -13.89 -32.00
CA GLU A 18 25.47 -12.91 -33.07
C GLU A 18 24.29 -11.97 -32.76
N LEU A 19 24.58 -10.69 -32.53
CA LEU A 19 23.56 -9.68 -32.20
C LEU A 19 22.77 -9.30 -33.47
N LEU A 20 21.45 -9.44 -33.42
CA LEU A 20 20.56 -9.27 -34.57
C LEU A 20 19.79 -7.95 -34.52
N GLU A 21 19.27 -7.60 -33.35
CA GLU A 21 18.33 -6.48 -33.19
C GLU A 21 18.39 -5.93 -31.76
N LEU A 22 18.32 -4.61 -31.59
CA LEU A 22 18.13 -3.98 -30.28
C LEU A 22 16.64 -4.04 -29.92
N ILE A 23 16.30 -4.74 -28.83
CA ILE A 23 14.90 -4.96 -28.42
C ILE A 23 14.51 -4.19 -27.15
N GLY A 24 15.47 -3.56 -26.46
CA GLY A 24 15.17 -2.70 -25.33
C GLY A 24 16.39 -1.88 -24.88
N THR A 25 16.14 -0.66 -24.42
CA THR A 25 17.17 0.23 -23.87
C THR A 25 16.78 0.55 -22.43
N GLY A 26 17.59 0.11 -21.47
CA GLY A 26 17.43 0.40 -20.06
C GLY A 26 18.37 1.50 -19.58
N GLY A 27 18.22 1.92 -18.31
CA GLY A 27 19.13 2.88 -17.69
C GLY A 27 20.57 2.35 -17.61
N MET A 28 20.76 1.08 -17.28
CA MET A 28 22.11 0.49 -17.08
C MET A 28 22.63 -0.35 -18.25
N ALA A 29 21.74 -0.86 -19.11
CA ALA A 29 22.07 -1.87 -20.10
C ALA A 29 21.12 -1.80 -21.29
N ASP A 30 21.63 -2.23 -22.44
CA ASP A 30 20.88 -2.42 -23.67
C ASP A 30 20.63 -3.92 -23.88
N ILE A 31 19.44 -4.28 -24.35
CA ILE A 31 19.00 -5.66 -24.54
C ILE A 31 18.88 -5.90 -26.04
N TYR A 32 19.62 -6.90 -26.52
CA TYR A 32 19.64 -7.31 -27.91
C TYR A 32 19.03 -8.69 -28.08
N LYS A 33 18.26 -8.90 -29.14
CA LYS A 33 17.97 -10.23 -29.68
C LYS A 33 19.22 -10.73 -30.39
N ALA A 34 19.62 -11.96 -30.11
CA ALA A 34 20.80 -12.57 -30.67
C ALA A 34 20.55 -14.03 -31.09
N LYS A 35 21.40 -14.55 -31.97
CA LYS A 35 21.45 -15.97 -32.29
C LYS A 35 22.66 -16.61 -31.60
N ASP A 36 22.41 -17.60 -30.75
CA ASP A 36 23.44 -18.51 -30.27
C ASP A 36 23.76 -19.50 -31.40
N ILE A 37 24.88 -19.28 -32.10
CA ILE A 37 25.24 -20.07 -33.28
C ILE A 37 25.69 -21.50 -32.94
N THR A 38 26.08 -21.73 -31.69
CA THR A 38 26.55 -23.05 -31.23
C THR A 38 25.36 -23.97 -30.94
N GLU A 39 24.33 -23.44 -30.29
CA GLU A 39 23.11 -24.19 -29.91
C GLU A 39 21.94 -23.98 -30.90
N ASP A 40 22.15 -23.20 -31.97
CA ASP A 40 21.18 -22.82 -33.01
C ASP A 40 19.83 -22.35 -32.45
N ARG A 41 19.87 -21.38 -31.51
CA ARG A 41 18.67 -20.83 -30.86
C ARG A 41 18.71 -19.31 -30.75
N ILE A 42 17.53 -18.71 -30.66
CA ILE A 42 17.38 -17.28 -30.37
C ILE A 42 17.49 -17.05 -28.86
N VAL A 43 18.24 -16.03 -28.48
CA VAL A 43 18.49 -15.62 -27.09
C VAL A 43 18.37 -14.10 -26.96
N ALA A 44 18.16 -13.62 -25.73
CA ALA A 44 18.30 -12.21 -25.41
C ALA A 44 19.66 -11.97 -24.75
N VAL A 45 20.34 -10.89 -25.09
CA VAL A 45 21.65 -10.52 -24.57
C VAL A 45 21.58 -9.13 -23.98
N LYS A 46 21.72 -9.05 -22.67
CA LYS A 46 21.77 -7.79 -21.92
C LYS A 46 23.22 -7.34 -21.82
N ILE A 47 23.56 -6.20 -22.43
CA ILE A 47 24.90 -5.63 -22.49
C ILE A 47 24.95 -4.38 -21.62
N LEU A 48 25.89 -4.34 -20.66
CA LEU A 48 26.07 -3.19 -19.79
C LEU A 48 26.62 -1.98 -20.59
N LYS A 49 26.05 -0.79 -20.38
CA LYS A 49 26.51 0.44 -21.03
C LYS A 49 27.93 0.82 -20.55
N ASN A 50 28.73 1.39 -21.44
CA ASN A 50 30.13 1.74 -21.17
C ASN A 50 30.33 2.68 -19.97
N GLU A 51 29.34 3.53 -19.67
CA GLU A 51 29.38 4.46 -18.52
C GLU A 51 29.44 3.74 -17.16
N PHE A 52 29.01 2.47 -17.08
CA PHE A 52 29.12 1.64 -15.87
C PHE A 52 30.35 0.74 -15.85
N ALA A 53 31.15 0.71 -16.94
CA ALA A 53 32.33 -0.13 -17.05
C ALA A 53 33.54 0.37 -16.25
N GLY A 54 33.51 1.61 -15.76
CA GLY A 54 34.62 2.23 -15.02
C GLY A 54 34.70 1.89 -13.53
N SER A 55 33.64 1.35 -12.91
CA SER A 55 33.60 1.06 -11.47
C SER A 55 33.93 -0.42 -11.20
N GLU A 56 35.14 -0.70 -10.73
CA GLU A 56 35.58 -2.07 -10.40
C GLU A 56 34.69 -2.75 -9.35
N ASP A 57 34.22 -1.98 -8.35
CA ASP A 57 33.34 -2.49 -7.31
C ASP A 57 31.95 -2.85 -7.84
N PHE A 58 31.39 -2.00 -8.71
CA PHE A 58 30.14 -2.28 -9.39
C PHE A 58 30.26 -3.53 -10.26
N LEU A 59 31.31 -3.59 -11.09
CA LEU A 59 31.59 -4.73 -11.94
C LEU A 59 31.72 -6.01 -11.12
N ARG A 60 32.52 -6.03 -10.05
CA ARG A 60 32.69 -7.20 -9.18
C ARG A 60 31.35 -7.71 -8.64
N ARG A 61 30.47 -6.82 -8.17
CA ARG A 61 29.13 -7.18 -7.67
C ARG A 61 28.23 -7.69 -8.80
N PHE A 62 28.19 -6.99 -9.92
CA PHE A 62 27.48 -7.40 -11.14
C PHE A 62 27.86 -8.83 -11.53
N ARG A 63 29.17 -9.17 -11.49
CA ARG A 63 29.64 -10.53 -11.79
C ARG A 63 29.13 -11.56 -10.80
N ASN A 64 29.20 -11.25 -9.51
CA ASN A 64 28.79 -12.18 -8.45
C ASN A 64 27.27 -12.43 -8.46
N GLU A 65 26.46 -11.38 -8.65
CA GLU A 65 25.00 -11.49 -8.72
C GLU A 65 24.56 -12.22 -9.98
N SER A 66 25.12 -11.88 -11.15
CA SER A 66 24.81 -12.56 -12.41
C SER A 66 25.10 -14.06 -12.34
N LYS A 67 26.21 -14.46 -11.70
CA LYS A 67 26.54 -15.87 -11.47
C LYS A 67 25.56 -16.56 -10.51
N ALA A 68 25.11 -15.88 -9.47
CA ALA A 68 24.13 -16.44 -8.53
C ALA A 68 22.78 -16.68 -9.21
N ILE A 69 22.31 -15.72 -10.00
CA ILE A 69 21.03 -15.83 -10.73
C ILE A 69 21.10 -16.93 -11.79
N ALA A 70 22.26 -17.16 -12.42
CA ALA A 70 22.45 -18.24 -13.39
C ALA A 70 22.25 -19.65 -12.81
N LEU A 71 22.26 -19.81 -11.48
CA LEU A 71 21.95 -21.07 -10.81
C LEU A 71 20.44 -21.30 -10.64
N LEU A 72 19.60 -20.30 -10.88
CA LEU A 72 18.16 -20.42 -10.77
C LEU A 72 17.58 -21.13 -11.98
N SER A 73 16.72 -22.12 -11.73
CA SER A 73 16.01 -22.84 -12.78
C SER A 73 14.58 -23.10 -12.33
N HIS A 74 13.66 -22.32 -12.88
CA HIS A 74 12.25 -22.35 -12.54
C HIS A 74 11.41 -21.94 -13.75
N PRO A 75 10.24 -22.54 -14.02
CA PRO A 75 9.39 -22.19 -15.16
C PRO A 75 9.02 -20.70 -15.21
N ASN A 76 8.80 -20.08 -14.05
CA ASN A 76 8.44 -18.67 -13.90
C ASN A 76 9.63 -17.72 -13.67
N ILE A 77 10.88 -18.16 -13.90
CA ILE A 77 12.07 -17.30 -13.91
C ILE A 77 12.68 -17.34 -15.31
N VAL A 78 13.06 -16.19 -15.86
CA VAL A 78 13.79 -16.13 -17.13
C VAL A 78 15.13 -16.84 -16.97
N LYS A 79 15.36 -17.86 -17.79
CA LYS A 79 16.58 -18.67 -17.68
C LYS A 79 17.79 -17.90 -18.18
N ILE A 80 18.83 -17.80 -17.35
CA ILE A 80 20.14 -17.31 -17.80
C ILE A 80 20.92 -18.51 -18.36
N TYR A 81 21.45 -18.34 -19.57
CA TYR A 81 22.24 -19.36 -20.25
C TYR A 81 23.73 -19.19 -20.02
N ASP A 82 24.21 -17.94 -20.02
CA ASP A 82 25.63 -17.65 -19.98
C ASP A 82 25.87 -16.22 -19.47
N VAL A 83 27.07 -15.97 -18.97
CA VAL A 83 27.50 -14.63 -18.55
C VAL A 83 28.92 -14.38 -19.03
N GLY A 84 29.09 -13.33 -19.84
CA GLY A 84 30.37 -12.94 -20.42
C GLY A 84 30.97 -11.73 -19.71
N PHE A 85 32.26 -11.82 -19.38
CA PHE A 85 33.01 -10.77 -18.69
C PHE A 85 34.32 -10.51 -19.40
N ASN A 86 34.27 -9.74 -20.50
CA ASN A 86 35.47 -9.36 -21.23
C ASN A 86 35.93 -7.98 -20.78
N GLU A 87 37.21 -7.63 -20.98
CA GLU A 87 37.76 -6.33 -20.56
C GLU A 87 37.00 -5.12 -21.11
N GLN A 88 36.33 -5.28 -22.27
CA GLN A 88 35.61 -4.21 -22.96
C GLN A 88 34.08 -4.29 -22.83
N ILE A 89 33.51 -5.48 -22.57
CA ILE A 89 32.05 -5.69 -22.62
C ILE A 89 31.65 -6.70 -21.54
N GLN A 90 30.69 -6.32 -20.70
CA GLN A 90 30.02 -7.23 -19.78
C GLN A 90 28.62 -7.53 -20.32
N TYR A 91 28.23 -8.80 -20.39
CA TYR A 91 26.91 -9.18 -20.89
C TYR A 91 26.34 -10.43 -20.22
N ILE A 92 25.01 -10.53 -20.22
CA ILE A 92 24.26 -11.68 -19.72
C ILE A 92 23.42 -12.22 -20.87
N VAL A 93 23.54 -13.52 -21.15
CA VAL A 93 22.74 -14.22 -22.16
C VAL A 93 21.61 -14.94 -21.46
N MET A 94 20.39 -14.67 -21.88
CA MET A 94 19.18 -15.18 -21.26
C MET A 94 18.16 -15.66 -22.30
N GLU A 95 17.15 -16.38 -21.82
CA GLU A 95 15.99 -16.81 -22.60
C GLU A 95 15.33 -15.61 -23.28
N TYR A 96 15.15 -15.70 -24.61
CA TYR A 96 14.35 -14.73 -25.34
C TYR A 96 12.86 -15.05 -25.11
N ILE A 97 12.12 -14.09 -24.56
CA ILE A 97 10.69 -14.22 -24.32
C ILE A 97 9.93 -13.51 -25.43
N ASP A 98 9.14 -14.28 -26.19
CA ASP A 98 8.22 -13.75 -27.18
C ASP A 98 6.86 -13.44 -26.52
N GLY A 99 6.75 -12.25 -25.92
CA GLY A 99 5.61 -11.85 -25.10
C GLY A 99 5.64 -10.35 -24.77
N ILE A 100 4.68 -9.90 -23.95
CA ILE A 100 4.59 -8.51 -23.48
C ILE A 100 4.89 -8.42 -21.99
N SER A 101 5.30 -7.25 -21.50
CA SER A 101 5.42 -7.04 -20.06
C SER A 101 4.05 -6.99 -19.39
N LEU A 102 3.98 -7.33 -18.10
CA LEU A 102 2.76 -7.21 -17.30
C LEU A 102 2.31 -5.74 -17.22
N ALA A 103 3.25 -4.79 -17.22
CA ALA A 103 2.96 -3.36 -17.29
C ALA A 103 2.18 -2.98 -18.57
N GLU A 104 2.61 -3.49 -19.73
CA GLU A 104 1.90 -3.28 -21.00
C GLU A 104 0.53 -3.95 -20.98
N TYR A 105 0.43 -5.15 -20.40
CA TYR A 105 -0.85 -5.84 -20.27
C TYR A 105 -1.85 -5.08 -19.39
N ILE A 106 -1.43 -4.60 -18.22
CA ILE A 106 -2.25 -3.76 -17.34
C ILE A 106 -2.68 -2.50 -18.10
N LYS A 107 -1.78 -1.84 -18.83
CA LYS A 107 -2.12 -0.66 -19.63
C LYS A 107 -3.16 -0.95 -20.72
N LEU A 108 -3.14 -2.13 -21.33
CA LEU A 108 -4.10 -2.53 -22.37
C LEU A 108 -5.47 -2.91 -21.80
N GLN A 109 -5.52 -3.54 -20.62
CA GLN A 109 -6.77 -4.00 -20.00
C GLN A 109 -7.39 -2.96 -19.06
N GLY A 110 -6.60 -2.04 -18.52
CA GLY A 110 -7.00 -1.16 -17.42
C GLY A 110 -7.04 -1.94 -16.10
N VAL A 111 -8.25 -2.40 -15.73
CA VAL A 111 -8.49 -3.15 -14.49
C VAL A 111 -8.57 -4.64 -14.81
N LEU A 112 -7.73 -5.46 -14.16
CA LEU A 112 -7.76 -6.91 -14.36
C LEU A 112 -8.87 -7.55 -13.52
N LYS A 113 -9.42 -8.66 -14.01
CA LYS A 113 -10.30 -9.50 -13.19
C LYS A 113 -9.47 -10.09 -12.06
N TRP A 114 -10.04 -10.15 -10.86
CA TRP A 114 -9.34 -10.65 -9.68
C TRP A 114 -8.79 -12.08 -9.87
N LYS A 115 -9.47 -12.93 -10.65
CA LYS A 115 -9.02 -14.29 -10.98
C LYS A 115 -7.70 -14.29 -11.76
N ASP A 116 -7.57 -13.37 -12.71
CA ASP A 116 -6.36 -13.23 -13.53
C ASP A 116 -5.22 -12.64 -12.70
N ALA A 117 -5.51 -11.61 -11.90
CA ALA A 117 -4.55 -11.02 -10.96
C ALA A 117 -4.00 -12.07 -9.98
N VAL A 118 -4.88 -12.88 -9.38
CA VAL A 118 -4.51 -13.99 -8.50
C VAL A 118 -3.67 -15.04 -9.23
N TYR A 119 -4.05 -15.40 -10.46
CA TYR A 119 -3.31 -16.37 -11.29
C TYR A 119 -1.87 -15.90 -11.60
N PHE A 120 -1.69 -14.62 -11.92
CA PHE A 120 -0.37 -14.04 -12.16
C PHE A 120 0.44 -13.94 -10.86
N THR A 121 -0.16 -13.46 -9.77
CA THR A 121 0.51 -13.31 -8.47
C THR A 121 1.05 -14.64 -7.94
N ILE A 122 0.30 -15.74 -8.03
CA ILE A 122 0.79 -17.06 -7.61
C ILE A 122 2.04 -17.47 -8.38
N GLN A 123 2.07 -17.26 -9.70
CA GLN A 123 3.24 -17.60 -10.50
C GLN A 123 4.46 -16.75 -10.13
N ILE A 124 4.26 -15.45 -9.82
CA ILE A 124 5.32 -14.54 -9.37
C ILE A 124 5.86 -15.00 -8.01
N LEU A 125 4.97 -15.30 -7.06
CA LEU A 125 5.35 -15.76 -5.73
C LEU A 125 6.09 -17.10 -5.78
N ARG A 126 5.74 -18.02 -6.69
CA ARG A 126 6.47 -19.27 -6.88
C ARG A 126 7.90 -19.03 -7.38
N ALA A 127 8.07 -18.09 -8.31
CA ALA A 127 9.40 -17.67 -8.76
C ALA A 127 10.23 -17.08 -7.61
N LEU A 128 9.63 -16.19 -6.82
CA LEU A 128 10.28 -15.57 -5.67
C LEU A 128 10.66 -16.59 -4.60
N GLN A 129 9.74 -17.48 -4.21
CA GLN A 129 10.02 -18.55 -3.25
C GLN A 129 11.23 -19.39 -3.69
N HIS A 130 11.29 -19.79 -4.96
CA HIS A 130 12.41 -20.57 -5.48
C HIS A 130 13.76 -19.85 -5.36
N ALA A 131 13.77 -18.54 -5.55
CA ALA A 131 14.97 -17.71 -5.41
C ALA A 131 15.33 -17.48 -3.93
N HIS A 132 14.34 -17.17 -3.09
CA HIS A 132 14.49 -16.96 -1.64
C HIS A 132 15.04 -18.20 -0.94
N ASP A 133 14.60 -19.40 -1.32
CA ASP A 133 15.13 -20.69 -0.83
C ASP A 133 16.65 -20.88 -1.09
N ARG A 134 17.21 -20.10 -2.02
CA ARG A 134 18.63 -20.09 -2.39
C ARG A 134 19.36 -18.85 -1.89
N GLY A 135 18.71 -18.04 -1.04
CA GLY A 135 19.27 -16.81 -0.50
C GLY A 135 19.39 -15.67 -1.52
N ILE A 136 18.64 -15.73 -2.62
CA ILE A 136 18.63 -14.70 -3.67
C ILE A 136 17.36 -13.88 -3.54
N VAL A 137 17.52 -12.59 -3.23
CA VAL A 137 16.44 -11.59 -3.14
C VAL A 137 16.40 -10.77 -4.43
N HIS A 138 15.22 -10.51 -4.97
CA HIS A 138 15.04 -9.85 -6.26
C HIS A 138 15.30 -8.33 -6.19
N ARG A 139 14.81 -7.64 -5.17
CA ARG A 139 15.01 -6.20 -4.84
C ARG A 139 14.45 -5.16 -5.83
N ASP A 140 14.01 -5.56 -7.02
CA ASP A 140 13.40 -4.68 -8.03
C ASP A 140 12.14 -5.33 -8.66
N ILE A 141 11.24 -5.88 -7.83
CA ILE A 141 9.97 -6.42 -8.33
C ILE A 141 9.06 -5.28 -8.78
N LYS A 142 8.62 -5.33 -10.04
CA LYS A 142 7.71 -4.36 -10.67
C LYS A 142 7.09 -4.98 -11.92
N SER A 143 5.97 -4.42 -12.38
CA SER A 143 5.22 -4.97 -13.53
C SER A 143 6.01 -4.95 -14.85
N GLN A 144 7.05 -4.11 -14.98
CA GLN A 144 7.95 -4.09 -16.14
C GLN A 144 8.95 -5.27 -16.14
N ASN A 145 9.25 -5.84 -14.98
CA ASN A 145 10.19 -6.96 -14.82
C ASN A 145 9.49 -8.33 -14.83
N VAL A 146 8.21 -8.37 -15.22
CA VAL A 146 7.42 -9.58 -15.37
C VAL A 146 6.95 -9.67 -16.81
N MET A 147 7.38 -10.70 -17.54
CA MET A 147 6.97 -10.96 -18.91
C MET A 147 5.82 -11.97 -18.93
N MET A 148 4.84 -11.75 -19.80
CA MET A 148 3.71 -12.64 -20.01
C MET A 148 3.75 -13.20 -21.43
N LEU A 149 3.72 -14.53 -21.52
CA LEU A 149 3.69 -15.26 -22.78
C LEU A 149 2.24 -15.37 -23.31
N PRO A 150 2.06 -15.66 -24.61
CA PRO A 150 0.74 -15.81 -25.22
C PRO A 150 -0.16 -16.89 -24.59
N ASP A 151 0.44 -17.86 -23.90
CA ASP A 151 -0.27 -18.93 -23.18
C ASP A 151 -0.70 -18.55 -21.75
N GLY A 152 -0.38 -17.31 -21.31
CA GLY A 152 -0.67 -16.81 -19.97
C GLY A 152 0.38 -17.18 -18.91
N THR A 153 1.47 -17.86 -19.29
CA THR A 153 2.61 -18.10 -18.40
C THR A 153 3.34 -16.78 -18.14
N ILE A 154 3.67 -16.50 -16.88
CA ILE A 154 4.52 -15.36 -16.53
C ILE A 154 5.95 -15.80 -16.23
N LYS A 155 6.92 -14.94 -16.52
CA LYS A 155 8.32 -15.11 -16.16
C LYS A 155 8.88 -13.83 -15.56
N VAL A 156 9.46 -13.95 -14.36
CA VAL A 156 10.16 -12.87 -13.67
C VAL A 156 11.58 -12.76 -14.23
N MET A 157 12.02 -11.53 -14.50
CA MET A 157 13.36 -11.20 -14.99
C MET A 157 14.00 -10.09 -14.16
N ASP A 158 15.29 -9.82 -14.41
CA ASP A 158 16.01 -8.67 -13.85
C ASP A 158 16.15 -8.67 -12.31
N PHE A 159 16.55 -9.82 -11.75
CA PHE A 159 16.95 -9.94 -10.35
C PHE A 159 18.11 -8.98 -10.00
N GLY A 160 17.83 -7.95 -9.21
CA GLY A 160 18.76 -7.27 -8.30
C GLY A 160 19.98 -6.51 -8.83
N ILE A 161 20.35 -6.63 -10.11
CA ILE A 161 21.63 -6.11 -10.65
C ILE A 161 21.71 -4.56 -10.59
N ALA A 162 20.56 -3.87 -10.63
CA ALA A 162 20.48 -2.43 -10.90
C ALA A 162 20.65 -1.51 -9.69
N ARG A 163 20.61 -2.02 -8.45
CA ARG A 163 20.38 -1.13 -7.28
C ARG A 163 21.60 -0.75 -6.46
N PHE A 164 22.78 -1.19 -6.86
CA PHE A 164 24.00 -0.96 -6.09
C PHE A 164 24.81 0.25 -6.55
N ASN A 165 24.19 1.43 -6.58
CA ASN A 165 24.97 2.65 -6.41
C ASN A 165 24.79 3.13 -4.95
N ARG A 166 25.55 2.55 -4.01
CA ARG A 166 25.74 3.13 -2.67
C ARG A 166 26.88 4.15 -2.72
N GLU A 167 26.82 5.07 -3.69
CA GLU A 167 27.62 6.29 -3.61
C GLU A 167 26.78 7.29 -2.82
N THR A 168 27.35 7.73 -1.70
CA THR A 168 26.84 8.74 -0.77
C THR A 168 26.61 10.12 -1.41
N ASP A 169 27.00 10.30 -2.67
CA ASP A 169 27.11 11.62 -3.31
C ASP A 169 26.05 11.91 -4.39
N LYS A 170 25.08 11.01 -4.62
CA LYS A 170 23.98 11.26 -5.57
C LYS A 170 22.63 11.34 -4.88
N THR A 171 22.01 12.51 -4.94
CA THR A 171 20.64 12.80 -4.51
C THR A 171 19.64 11.84 -5.17
N LEU A 172 18.56 11.50 -4.46
CA LEU A 172 17.48 10.62 -4.95
C LEU A 172 16.90 11.04 -6.32
N SER A 173 17.14 12.29 -6.77
CA SER A 173 16.62 12.85 -8.02
C SER A 173 17.17 12.19 -9.29
N GLU A 174 18.42 11.69 -9.32
CA GLU A 174 19.01 11.12 -10.55
C GLU A 174 18.71 9.63 -10.76
N LYS A 175 18.40 8.88 -9.69
CA LYS A 175 18.19 7.41 -9.74
C LYS A 175 16.78 6.97 -10.09
N ALA A 176 15.82 7.90 -10.07
CA ALA A 176 14.44 7.57 -9.69
C ALA A 176 13.41 7.76 -10.81
N ILE A 177 13.84 7.68 -12.08
CA ILE A 177 12.91 7.71 -13.21
C ILE A 177 12.27 6.31 -13.33
N GLY A 178 11.20 6.07 -12.56
CA GLY A 178 10.22 4.98 -12.79
C GLY A 178 10.20 3.78 -11.81
N SER A 179 11.21 3.57 -10.96
CA SER A 179 11.28 2.39 -10.06
C SER A 179 10.71 2.65 -8.65
N VAL A 180 10.46 3.90 -8.27
CA VAL A 180 10.03 4.24 -6.90
C VAL A 180 8.61 3.77 -6.56
N HIS A 181 7.74 3.57 -7.55
CA HIS A 181 6.35 3.18 -7.31
C HIS A 181 6.18 1.79 -6.70
N TYR A 182 7.20 0.93 -6.73
CA TYR A 182 7.17 -0.41 -6.14
C TYR A 182 8.16 -0.57 -4.99
N ILE A 183 8.76 0.54 -4.52
CA ILE A 183 9.77 0.52 -3.47
C ILE A 183 9.17 0.06 -2.14
N SER A 184 9.86 -0.82 -1.42
CA SER A 184 9.49 -1.14 -0.04
C SER A 184 9.91 -0.01 0.93
N PRO A 185 9.23 0.16 2.08
CA PRO A 185 9.57 1.16 3.08
C PRO A 185 11.05 1.13 3.51
N GLU A 186 11.60 -0.06 3.75
CA GLU A 186 13.00 -0.28 4.12
C GLU A 186 13.96 0.11 2.99
N GLN A 187 13.58 -0.11 1.73
CA GLN A 187 14.36 0.35 0.57
C GLN A 187 14.37 1.88 0.45
N ALA A 188 13.24 2.52 0.75
CA ALA A 188 13.14 3.98 0.75
C ALA A 188 13.98 4.61 1.87
N ARG A 189 14.08 3.95 3.04
CA ARG A 189 14.95 4.36 4.17
C ARG A 189 16.43 4.03 3.96
N GLY A 190 16.76 3.18 2.99
CA GLY A 190 18.13 2.68 2.78
C GLY A 190 18.56 1.62 3.79
N GLU A 191 17.61 0.97 4.47
CA GLU A 191 17.82 -0.12 5.42
C GLU A 191 18.24 -1.42 4.71
N MET A 192 18.57 -2.45 5.47
CA MET A 192 18.88 -3.76 4.90
C MET A 192 17.60 -4.37 4.31
N THR A 193 17.70 -4.92 3.11
CA THR A 193 16.57 -5.51 2.37
C THR A 193 16.68 -7.03 2.37
N ASP A 194 15.56 -7.67 2.61
CA ASP A 194 15.41 -9.13 2.66
C ASP A 194 14.27 -9.59 1.75
N GLU A 195 13.90 -10.87 1.83
CA GLU A 195 12.80 -11.44 1.06
C GLU A 195 11.45 -10.73 1.23
N LYS A 196 11.23 -10.04 2.36
CA LYS A 196 9.96 -9.36 2.69
C LYS A 196 9.81 -8.05 1.94
N SER A 197 10.94 -7.48 1.48
CA SER A 197 10.93 -6.36 0.54
C SER A 197 10.29 -6.75 -0.79
N ASP A 198 10.58 -7.95 -1.31
CA ASP A 198 9.97 -8.44 -2.55
C ASP A 198 8.46 -8.69 -2.39
N ILE A 199 8.05 -9.24 -1.23
CA ILE A 199 6.64 -9.48 -0.89
C ILE A 199 5.86 -8.16 -0.88
N TYR A 200 6.42 -7.09 -0.31
CA TYR A 200 5.80 -5.77 -0.35
C TYR A 200 5.58 -5.29 -1.79
N SER A 201 6.60 -5.40 -2.64
CA SER A 201 6.51 -5.01 -4.04
C SER A 201 5.48 -5.85 -4.83
N VAL A 202 5.32 -7.14 -4.49
CA VAL A 202 4.23 -7.97 -5.02
C VAL A 202 2.86 -7.46 -4.56
N GLY A 203 2.72 -7.05 -3.29
CA GLY A 203 1.50 -6.41 -2.79
C GLY A 203 1.14 -5.15 -3.58
N VAL A 204 2.12 -4.29 -3.86
CA VAL A 204 1.93 -3.10 -4.71
C VAL A 204 1.48 -3.48 -6.12
N MET A 205 2.06 -4.52 -6.71
CA MET A 205 1.68 -5.01 -8.04
C MET A 205 0.27 -5.60 -8.06
N LEU A 206 -0.11 -6.35 -7.03
CA LEU A 206 -1.46 -6.88 -6.88
C LEU A 206 -2.48 -5.75 -6.75
N TYR A 207 -2.15 -4.72 -5.96
CA TYR A 207 -2.96 -3.50 -5.87
C TYR A 207 -3.18 -2.85 -7.24
N GLU A 208 -2.09 -2.68 -8.02
CA GLU A 208 -2.15 -2.10 -9.36
C GLU A 208 -3.02 -2.94 -10.31
N MET A 209 -2.88 -4.27 -10.30
CA MET A 209 -3.70 -5.15 -11.13
C MET A 209 -5.19 -5.06 -10.78
N LEU A 210 -5.54 -4.99 -9.49
CA LEU A 210 -6.92 -5.03 -9.01
C LEU A 210 -7.66 -3.70 -9.14
N THR A 211 -6.93 -2.59 -9.07
CA THR A 211 -7.51 -1.24 -9.08
C THR A 211 -7.24 -0.48 -10.39
N GLY A 212 -6.30 -0.96 -11.22
CA GLY A 212 -5.83 -0.26 -12.41
C GLY A 212 -4.92 0.94 -12.12
N GLN A 213 -4.64 1.23 -10.84
CA GLN A 213 -3.81 2.34 -10.39
C GLN A 213 -2.84 1.91 -9.30
N LYS A 214 -1.70 2.58 -9.20
CA LYS A 214 -0.73 2.31 -8.13
C LYS A 214 -1.27 2.82 -6.79
N PRO A 215 -0.84 2.25 -5.65
CA PRO A 215 -1.31 2.67 -4.33
C PRO A 215 -0.85 4.07 -3.94
N PHE A 216 0.31 4.49 -4.46
CA PHE A 216 0.96 5.76 -4.16
C PHE A 216 1.44 6.39 -5.46
N ASP A 217 1.19 7.68 -5.63
CA ASP A 217 1.65 8.48 -6.75
C ASP A 217 1.88 9.93 -6.32
N GLY A 218 2.74 10.64 -7.04
CA GLY A 218 3.13 12.01 -6.69
C GLY A 218 4.08 12.63 -7.71
N GLU A 219 4.22 13.95 -7.63
CA GLU A 219 4.99 14.74 -8.60
C GLU A 219 6.49 14.45 -8.58
N THR A 220 7.02 14.03 -7.42
CA THR A 220 8.44 13.73 -7.26
C THR A 220 8.67 12.30 -6.77
N PRO A 221 9.76 11.64 -7.19
CA PRO A 221 10.06 10.30 -6.70
C PRO A 221 10.30 10.22 -5.19
N VAL A 222 10.76 11.32 -4.58
CA VAL A 222 10.94 11.43 -3.12
C VAL A 222 9.58 11.45 -2.42
N ALA A 223 8.60 12.18 -2.96
CA ALA A 223 7.24 12.19 -2.41
C ALA A 223 6.60 10.79 -2.43
N ILE A 224 6.76 10.06 -3.55
CA ILE A 224 6.29 8.67 -3.66
C ILE A 224 6.99 7.79 -2.62
N ALA A 225 8.32 7.88 -2.48
CA ALA A 225 9.06 7.11 -1.48
C ALA A 225 8.59 7.41 -0.03
N LEU A 226 8.30 8.67 0.28
CA LEU A 226 7.74 9.07 1.58
C LEU A 226 6.33 8.48 1.81
N GLN A 227 5.46 8.47 0.79
CA GLN A 227 4.16 7.82 0.87
C GLN A 227 4.29 6.31 1.16
N HIS A 228 5.22 5.64 0.48
CA HIS A 228 5.53 4.24 0.79
C HIS A 228 5.99 4.05 2.24
N MET A 229 6.70 5.01 2.85
CA MET A 229 7.18 4.92 4.22
C MET A 229 6.13 5.23 5.30
N GLN A 230 5.20 6.15 5.02
CA GLN A 230 4.36 6.77 6.06
C GLN A 230 2.86 6.70 5.77
N THR A 231 2.45 6.81 4.51
CA THR A 231 1.04 6.90 4.14
C THR A 231 0.42 5.51 4.05
N PRO A 232 -0.70 5.23 4.75
CA PRO A 232 -1.44 3.99 4.52
C PRO A 232 -2.03 3.99 3.10
N PRO A 233 -2.01 2.86 2.38
CA PRO A 233 -2.62 2.79 1.06
C PRO A 233 -4.15 2.97 1.18
N LYS A 234 -4.76 3.60 0.19
CA LYS A 234 -6.23 3.69 0.13
C LYS A 234 -6.81 2.26 0.06
N PRO A 235 -7.89 1.94 0.79
CA PRO A 235 -8.53 0.64 0.65
C PRO A 235 -8.93 0.35 -0.80
N LEU A 236 -8.67 -0.87 -1.27
CA LEU A 236 -8.88 -1.26 -2.66
C LEU A 236 -10.38 -1.20 -3.02
N ARG A 237 -11.26 -1.62 -2.10
CA ARG A 237 -12.71 -1.67 -2.29
C ARG A 237 -13.37 -0.29 -2.37
N GLU A 238 -12.71 0.76 -1.86
CA GLU A 238 -13.14 2.15 -2.09
C GLU A 238 -12.92 2.60 -3.54
N ILE A 239 -11.99 1.97 -4.26
CA ILE A 239 -11.69 2.28 -5.67
C ILE A 239 -12.48 1.34 -6.57
N ASN A 240 -12.53 0.05 -6.23
CA ASN A 240 -13.22 -0.98 -6.98
C ASN A 240 -13.95 -1.93 -6.03
N SER A 241 -15.24 -1.68 -5.81
CA SER A 241 -16.10 -2.45 -4.90
C SER A 241 -16.34 -3.91 -5.33
N SER A 242 -15.95 -4.28 -6.57
CA SER A 242 -16.05 -5.67 -7.05
C SER A 242 -14.91 -6.58 -6.54
N ILE A 243 -13.90 -6.00 -5.88
CA ILE A 243 -12.80 -6.74 -5.26
C ILE A 243 -13.32 -7.49 -4.03
N PRO A 244 -13.13 -8.82 -3.94
CA PRO A 244 -13.49 -9.58 -2.75
C PRO A 244 -12.68 -9.17 -1.52
N GLU A 245 -13.31 -9.20 -0.35
CA GLU A 245 -12.74 -8.71 0.92
C GLU A 245 -11.44 -9.42 1.31
N GLY A 246 -11.42 -10.76 1.32
CA GLY A 246 -10.20 -11.50 1.63
C GLY A 246 -9.02 -11.17 0.70
N LEU A 247 -9.28 -10.77 -0.56
CA LEU A 247 -8.22 -10.38 -1.48
C LEU A 247 -7.67 -8.97 -1.20
N GLU A 248 -8.52 -8.04 -0.76
CA GLU A 248 -8.09 -6.76 -0.22
C GLU A 248 -7.19 -6.96 1.01
N GLU A 249 -7.60 -7.81 1.96
CA GLU A 249 -6.82 -8.10 3.16
C GLU A 249 -5.46 -8.73 2.85
N ILE A 250 -5.41 -9.70 1.93
CA ILE A 250 -4.14 -10.29 1.46
C ILE A 250 -3.22 -9.21 0.88
N THR A 251 -3.76 -8.31 0.08
CA THR A 251 -3.00 -7.23 -0.57
C THR A 251 -2.46 -6.26 0.47
N LEU A 252 -3.29 -5.83 1.41
CA LEU A 252 -2.91 -4.89 2.47
C LEU A 252 -1.92 -5.50 3.47
N LYS A 253 -2.04 -6.80 3.79
CA LYS A 253 -1.07 -7.53 4.62
C LYS A 253 0.32 -7.60 3.97
N ALA A 254 0.38 -7.86 2.65
CA ALA A 254 1.65 -7.81 1.92
C ALA A 254 2.28 -6.41 1.96
N MET A 255 1.45 -5.36 1.97
CA MET A 255 1.88 -3.95 2.00
C MET A 255 2.00 -3.33 3.41
N GLN A 256 2.09 -4.13 4.47
CA GLN A 256 2.37 -3.61 5.81
C GLN A 256 3.68 -2.84 5.84
N LYS A 257 3.73 -1.72 6.57
CA LYS A 257 4.94 -0.88 6.59
C LYS A 257 6.10 -1.58 7.28
N GLU A 258 5.81 -2.25 8.38
CA GLU A 258 6.75 -3.02 9.18
C GLU A 258 6.94 -4.42 8.56
N PRO A 259 8.18 -4.82 8.17
CA PRO A 259 8.44 -6.12 7.54
C PRO A 259 8.00 -7.32 8.40
N SER A 260 8.10 -7.20 9.73
CA SER A 260 7.67 -8.27 10.65
C SER A 260 6.15 -8.48 10.70
N MET A 261 5.35 -7.54 10.20
CA MET A 261 3.89 -7.64 10.11
C MET A 261 3.39 -8.14 8.74
N ARG A 262 4.30 -8.31 7.76
CA ARG A 262 4.00 -8.90 6.44
C ARG A 262 3.99 -10.42 6.52
N TYR A 263 3.68 -11.06 5.39
CA TYR A 263 4.05 -12.45 5.17
C TYR A 263 5.56 -12.63 5.33
N GLN A 264 5.97 -13.65 6.08
CA GLN A 264 7.38 -13.91 6.35
C GLN A 264 8.04 -14.64 5.19
N THR A 265 7.26 -15.35 4.37
CA THR A 265 7.71 -16.04 3.16
C THR A 265 6.70 -15.88 2.01
N ALA A 266 7.16 -16.02 0.77
CA ALA A 266 6.27 -16.02 -0.39
C ALA A 266 5.27 -17.19 -0.33
N GLY A 267 5.66 -18.32 0.27
CA GLY A 267 4.82 -19.50 0.51
C GLY A 267 3.63 -19.22 1.43
N GLU A 268 3.80 -18.43 2.49
CA GLU A 268 2.68 -18.00 3.34
C GLU A 268 1.65 -17.19 2.55
N MET A 269 2.10 -16.23 1.73
CA MET A 269 1.20 -15.45 0.88
C MET A 269 0.49 -16.33 -0.16
N ILE A 270 1.18 -17.34 -0.72
CA ILE A 270 0.56 -18.31 -1.63
C ILE A 270 -0.55 -19.10 -0.91
N ASN A 271 -0.34 -19.51 0.34
CA ASN A 271 -1.33 -20.31 1.07
C ASN A 271 -2.64 -19.55 1.26
N ASP A 272 -2.58 -18.28 1.69
CA ASP A 272 -3.76 -17.43 1.85
C ASP A 272 -4.48 -17.21 0.50
N ILE A 273 -3.72 -16.96 -0.58
CA ILE A 273 -4.31 -16.82 -1.91
C ILE A 273 -4.98 -18.13 -2.37
N GLU A 274 -4.39 -19.29 -2.08
CA GLU A 274 -4.98 -20.59 -2.41
C GLU A 274 -6.21 -20.93 -1.54
N GLU A 275 -6.26 -20.46 -0.30
CA GLU A 275 -7.43 -20.55 0.55
C GLU A 275 -8.57 -19.66 0.02
N PHE A 276 -8.26 -18.41 -0.30
CA PHE A 276 -9.17 -17.49 -0.97
C PHE A 276 -9.69 -18.02 -2.33
N LYS A 277 -8.85 -18.74 -3.10
CA LYS A 277 -9.32 -19.37 -4.34
C LYS A 277 -10.34 -20.48 -4.11
N LYS A 278 -10.26 -21.20 -2.97
CA LYS A 278 -11.22 -22.24 -2.61
C LYS A 278 -12.52 -21.63 -2.12
N ASP A 279 -12.42 -20.55 -1.35
CA ASP A 279 -13.55 -19.79 -0.82
C ASP A 279 -13.33 -18.28 -1.05
N PRO A 280 -13.85 -17.71 -2.16
CA PRO A 280 -13.72 -16.28 -2.42
C PRO A 280 -14.51 -15.38 -1.46
N SER A 281 -15.31 -15.95 -0.55
CA SER A 281 -16.02 -15.22 0.51
C SER A 281 -15.27 -15.20 1.83
N ILE A 282 -14.12 -15.89 1.93
CA ILE A 282 -13.29 -15.90 3.13
C ILE A 282 -12.83 -14.48 3.49
N VAL A 283 -12.81 -14.23 4.80
CA VAL A 283 -12.25 -13.04 5.44
C VAL A 283 -11.21 -13.54 6.43
N PHE A 284 -9.99 -13.01 6.34
CA PHE A 284 -8.82 -13.37 7.13
C PHE A 284 -8.66 -12.48 8.39
N GLU A 285 -9.44 -11.41 8.49
CA GLU A 285 -9.47 -10.46 9.62
C GLU A 285 -8.10 -9.82 9.92
N TYR A 286 -7.35 -9.47 8.86
CA TYR A 286 -6.05 -8.83 9.02
C TYR A 286 -6.20 -7.37 9.46
N LYS A 287 -5.99 -7.11 10.76
CA LYS A 287 -5.99 -5.76 11.32
C LYS A 287 -4.78 -4.97 10.80
N TYR A 288 -5.03 -3.90 10.02
CA TYR A 288 -3.99 -2.94 9.64
C TYR A 288 -3.61 -2.09 10.86
N PHE A 289 -2.44 -2.37 11.45
CA PHE A 289 -1.91 -1.56 12.55
C PHE A 289 -0.99 -0.47 11.99
N SER A 290 -1.53 0.74 11.80
CA SER A 290 -0.69 1.93 11.70
C SER A 290 -0.03 2.19 13.06
N THR A 291 1.26 2.51 13.07
CA THR A 291 2.07 2.78 14.27
C THR A 291 1.68 4.08 15.00
N ASP A 292 0.56 4.70 14.64
CA ASP A 292 -0.05 5.85 15.33
C ASP A 292 -1.27 5.47 16.20
N GLY A 293 -1.64 4.19 16.28
CA GLY A 293 -2.77 3.75 17.11
C GLY A 293 -4.15 4.20 16.59
N SER A 294 -4.25 4.63 15.33
CA SER A 294 -5.53 5.01 14.73
C SER A 294 -6.14 3.90 13.87
N THR A 295 -6.60 2.81 14.49
CA THR A 295 -7.60 1.94 13.84
C THR A 295 -8.99 2.52 14.09
N LYS A 296 -9.38 3.49 13.27
CA LYS A 296 -10.78 3.95 13.21
C LYS A 296 -11.17 4.15 11.75
N TYR A 297 -12.09 3.32 11.29
CA TYR A 297 -13.04 3.67 10.25
C TYR A 297 -13.64 5.04 10.62
N PHE A 298 -13.52 6.02 9.73
CA PHE A 298 -14.20 7.30 9.89
C PHE A 298 -15.49 7.29 9.07
N ASP A 299 -16.62 7.16 9.77
CA ASP A 299 -17.80 7.95 9.43
C ASP A 299 -17.62 9.33 10.08
N LYS A 300 -17.79 10.37 9.26
CA LYS A 300 -17.54 11.76 9.60
C LYS A 300 -18.71 12.32 10.41
N VAL A 301 -18.50 12.60 11.70
CA VAL A 301 -19.32 13.53 12.48
C VAL A 301 -18.42 14.40 13.36
N SER A 302 -18.42 15.70 13.09
CA SER A 302 -17.83 16.73 13.93
C SER A 302 -18.83 17.11 15.03
N ASP A 303 -18.43 17.05 16.31
CA ASP A 303 -19.15 17.73 17.41
C ASP A 303 -18.33 18.94 17.92
N PRO A 304 -18.94 20.13 18.05
CA PRO A 304 -18.33 21.45 18.20
C PRO A 304 -18.01 21.93 19.64
N ASN A 305 -17.53 21.10 20.57
CA ASN A 305 -17.26 21.58 21.94
C ASN A 305 -15.99 21.02 22.62
N ALA A 306 -14.81 21.20 22.01
CA ALA A 306 -13.54 21.09 22.73
C ALA A 306 -12.84 22.46 22.81
N PRO A 307 -12.39 22.92 24.00
CA PRO A 307 -11.92 24.29 24.22
C PRO A 307 -10.46 24.50 23.81
N ASP A 308 -10.21 25.64 23.14
CA ASP A 308 -8.89 26.17 22.83
C ASP A 308 -8.36 27.11 23.93
N GLN A 309 -7.08 26.96 24.29
CA GLN A 309 -6.23 28.04 24.81
C GLN A 309 -4.78 27.90 24.30
N ASN A 310 -4.45 28.77 23.33
CA ASN A 310 -3.27 29.64 23.21
C ASN A 310 -1.84 29.04 23.20
N ALA A 311 -0.87 29.53 22.42
CA ALA A 311 -0.82 30.58 21.39
C ALA A 311 0.62 30.64 20.80
N ASN A 312 0.72 31.31 19.64
CA ASN A 312 1.87 31.99 19.01
C ASN A 312 2.78 31.13 18.10
N GLY A 313 3.03 31.49 16.84
CA GLY A 313 2.60 32.67 16.10
C GLY A 313 3.24 32.73 14.70
N ASP A 314 2.54 33.44 13.83
CA ASP A 314 3.00 34.24 12.68
C ASP A 314 3.46 33.55 11.38
N GLU A 315 2.41 33.17 10.66
CA GLU A 315 2.10 33.30 9.22
C GLU A 315 2.57 34.63 8.58
N LEU A 316 3.15 34.67 7.36
CA LEU A 316 2.55 34.95 6.02
C LEU A 316 3.67 35.47 5.07
N PRO A 317 3.47 35.70 3.75
CA PRO A 317 2.57 35.06 2.77
C PRO A 317 3.24 34.73 1.40
N GLU A 318 2.50 34.01 0.57
CA GLU A 318 2.68 33.91 -0.88
C GLU A 318 2.14 35.17 -1.61
N SER A 319 2.70 35.53 -2.77
CA SER A 319 2.02 35.40 -4.08
C SER A 319 2.50 36.40 -5.16
N GLU A 320 2.44 35.90 -6.40
CA GLU A 320 2.37 36.52 -7.73
C GLU A 320 3.63 37.09 -8.39
N GLY A 321 3.81 36.68 -9.66
CA GLY A 321 4.79 37.18 -10.59
C GLY A 321 4.22 38.27 -11.49
N ASP A 322 5.11 39.02 -12.14
CA ASP A 322 5.11 39.30 -13.57
C ASP A 322 6.30 40.19 -13.93
N GLU A 323 6.61 40.18 -15.21
CA GLU A 323 7.74 40.71 -15.96
C GLU A 323 7.99 42.24 -15.81
N ASP A 324 9.26 42.69 -15.85
CA ASP A 324 9.77 43.55 -16.94
C ASP A 324 11.20 44.12 -16.69
N ASN A 325 12.04 43.86 -17.71
CA ASN A 325 13.02 44.71 -18.42
C ASN A 325 13.78 45.92 -17.83
N ASP A 326 15.04 45.96 -18.29
CA ASP A 326 15.86 47.10 -18.75
C ASP A 326 16.80 47.88 -17.81
N LEU A 327 18.10 47.66 -18.09
CA LEU A 327 19.20 48.63 -18.32
C LEU A 327 19.28 49.93 -17.51
N TYR A 328 20.45 50.22 -16.91
CA TYR A 328 21.55 51.02 -17.51
C TYR A 328 22.72 51.19 -16.53
N ASP A 329 23.93 51.23 -17.12
CA ASP A 329 25.23 51.62 -16.56
C ASP A 329 25.28 53.07 -16.05
N GLU A 330 26.17 53.33 -15.07
CA GLU A 330 27.34 54.24 -15.13
C GLU A 330 27.74 54.75 -13.73
N ASP A 331 28.90 54.25 -13.29
CA ASP A 331 30.12 55.01 -12.97
C ASP A 331 30.23 56.03 -11.82
N GLU A 332 31.49 56.04 -11.35
CA GLU A 332 32.24 56.99 -10.51
C GLU A 332 32.07 56.89 -8.98
N ASP A 333 33.13 56.91 -8.18
CA ASP A 333 34.56 56.59 -8.31
C ASP A 333 35.14 56.79 -6.89
N ASP A 334 36.41 56.42 -6.72
CA ASP A 334 37.32 56.78 -5.63
C ASP A 334 37.16 56.05 -4.29
N GLU A 335 38.20 55.54 -3.63
CA GLU A 335 39.64 55.41 -3.88
C GLU A 335 40.09 54.58 -2.66
N ASP A 336 40.79 53.47 -2.87
CA ASP A 336 41.94 53.11 -2.04
C ASP A 336 42.74 51.99 -2.72
N GLU A 337 43.98 52.36 -3.04
CA GLU A 337 45.00 51.65 -3.80
C GLU A 337 45.45 50.35 -3.11
N VAL A 338 45.69 49.28 -3.89
CA VAL A 338 47.01 48.81 -4.36
C VAL A 338 46.85 47.47 -5.12
N GLU A 339 47.51 47.38 -6.27
CA GLU A 339 47.37 46.46 -7.41
C GLU A 339 47.41 44.92 -7.19
N GLU A 340 46.66 44.24 -8.06
CA GLU A 340 46.72 42.80 -8.36
C GLU A 340 48.10 42.31 -8.85
N ARG A 341 48.43 41.03 -8.57
CA ARG A 341 48.87 40.04 -9.58
C ARG A 341 49.07 38.64 -8.97
N ARG A 342 48.36 37.67 -9.58
CA ARG A 342 48.66 36.24 -9.80
C ARG A 342 49.77 35.63 -8.93
N SER A 343 49.43 34.60 -8.16
CA SER A 343 50.41 33.68 -7.58
C SER A 343 50.68 32.48 -8.51
N PRO A 344 51.88 32.36 -9.11
CA PRO A 344 52.40 31.09 -9.59
C PRO A 344 53.21 30.45 -8.45
N LEU A 345 52.77 29.31 -7.92
CA LEU A 345 53.59 28.51 -7.02
C LEU A 345 54.58 27.66 -7.81
N LEU A 346 55.59 28.33 -8.37
CA LEU A 346 56.84 27.78 -8.92
C LEU A 346 57.78 28.97 -9.22
N PRO A 347 58.58 29.46 -8.24
CA PRO A 347 60.02 29.18 -8.26
C PRO A 347 60.72 29.36 -6.89
N ILE A 348 60.68 28.35 -6.01
CA ILE A 348 61.72 28.16 -4.96
C ILE A 348 62.79 27.15 -5.45
N LEU A 349 62.55 26.51 -6.59
CA LEU A 349 63.39 25.45 -7.15
C LEU A 349 64.54 25.93 -8.07
N PHE A 350 64.54 27.19 -8.52
CA PHE A 350 65.56 27.68 -9.47
C PHE A 350 66.75 28.44 -8.83
N ALA A 351 66.64 28.90 -7.59
CA ALA A 351 67.74 29.58 -6.88
C ALA A 351 68.75 28.58 -6.25
N VAL A 352 68.29 27.39 -5.85
CA VAL A 352 69.17 26.33 -5.32
C VAL A 352 69.90 25.58 -6.44
N ALA A 353 69.27 25.45 -7.62
CA ALA A 353 69.87 24.80 -8.78
C ALA A 353 71.07 25.57 -9.37
N SER A 354 71.06 26.90 -9.31
CA SER A 354 72.12 27.74 -9.90
C SER A 354 73.41 27.72 -9.07
N VAL A 355 73.30 27.61 -7.74
CA VAL A 355 74.44 27.45 -6.83
C VAL A 355 74.99 26.02 -6.91
N PHE A 356 74.11 25.01 -7.09
CA PHE A 356 74.52 23.62 -7.25
C PHE A 356 75.27 23.38 -8.57
N VAL A 357 74.84 23.98 -9.69
CA VAL A 357 75.52 23.81 -10.99
C VAL A 357 76.92 24.42 -10.98
N ILE A 358 77.11 25.59 -10.35
CA ILE A 358 78.44 26.22 -10.22
C ILE A 358 79.34 25.44 -9.25
N MET A 359 78.79 24.93 -8.13
CA MET A 359 79.52 24.05 -7.20
C MET A 359 79.89 22.70 -7.82
N THR A 360 79.02 22.11 -8.64
CA THR A 360 79.32 20.84 -9.34
C THR A 360 80.32 21.01 -10.48
N ALA A 361 80.30 22.13 -11.21
CA ALA A 361 81.30 22.43 -12.25
C ALA A 361 82.70 22.68 -11.63
N TRP A 362 82.76 23.31 -10.46
CA TRP A 362 84.02 23.53 -9.72
C TRP A 362 84.55 22.22 -9.09
N LEU A 363 83.66 21.36 -8.58
CA LEU A 363 83.99 20.03 -8.06
C LEU A 363 84.47 19.07 -9.17
N ILE A 364 83.85 19.12 -10.36
CA ILE A 364 84.28 18.31 -11.52
C ILE A 364 85.62 18.82 -12.06
N PHE A 365 85.87 20.13 -12.09
CA PHE A 365 87.14 20.71 -12.54
C PHE A 365 88.31 20.39 -11.60
N THR A 366 88.06 20.32 -10.28
CA THR A 366 89.07 19.94 -9.28
C THR A 366 89.37 18.44 -9.27
N ILE A 367 88.38 17.58 -9.58
CA ILE A 367 88.57 16.13 -9.67
C ILE A 367 89.24 15.71 -10.99
N VAL A 368 89.00 16.42 -12.10
CA VAL A 368 89.54 16.04 -13.44
C VAL A 368 90.95 16.60 -13.72
N SER A 369 91.40 17.64 -13.00
CA SER A 369 92.71 18.28 -13.26
C SER A 369 93.85 17.79 -12.34
N GLY A 370 93.55 17.00 -11.31
CA GLY A 370 94.52 16.39 -10.40
C GLY A 370 94.88 14.97 -10.83
N ASN A 371 95.81 14.85 -11.78
CA ASN A 371 96.25 13.57 -12.32
C ASN A 371 96.88 12.65 -11.25
N LEU A 372 96.58 11.36 -11.37
CA LEU A 372 97.47 10.21 -11.13
C LEU A 372 97.67 9.70 -9.69
N GLY A 373 97.07 8.54 -9.41
CA GLY A 373 97.41 7.70 -8.26
C GLY A 373 96.56 6.43 -8.19
N THR A 374 97.10 5.33 -8.72
CA THR A 374 96.59 3.96 -8.70
C THR A 374 96.23 3.44 -7.30
N GLU A 375 95.06 2.82 -7.14
CA GLU A 375 94.91 1.54 -6.42
C GLU A 375 93.55 0.88 -6.72
N SER A 376 93.63 -0.42 -7.03
CA SER A 376 92.49 -1.29 -7.29
C SER A 376 91.88 -1.72 -5.94
N GLY A 377 90.58 -1.47 -5.74
CA GLY A 377 89.81 -1.93 -4.58
C GLY A 377 88.39 -2.26 -5.02
N GLY A 378 87.97 -3.51 -4.84
CA GLY A 378 86.77 -4.11 -5.44
C GLY A 378 85.48 -3.31 -5.21
N SER A 379 84.62 -3.33 -6.22
CA SER A 379 83.30 -2.70 -6.20
C SER A 379 82.47 -3.16 -4.99
N ASP A 380 82.26 -2.26 -4.02
CA ASP A 380 81.37 -2.45 -2.86
C ASP A 380 79.89 -2.22 -3.21
N GLU A 381 79.53 -2.65 -4.42
CA GLU A 381 78.20 -2.54 -5.00
C GLU A 381 77.56 -3.93 -5.07
N MET A 382 76.29 -4.00 -4.69
CA MET A 382 75.46 -5.21 -4.71
C MET A 382 74.11 -4.86 -5.35
N THR A 383 73.53 -5.81 -6.07
CA THR A 383 72.15 -5.70 -6.55
C THR A 383 71.17 -6.03 -5.44
N MET A 384 70.21 -5.15 -5.17
CA MET A 384 69.17 -5.33 -4.15
C MET A 384 68.35 -6.59 -4.44
N PRO A 385 68.34 -7.61 -3.56
CA PRO A 385 67.52 -8.80 -3.75
C PRO A 385 66.03 -8.52 -3.53
N ASN A 386 65.18 -9.42 -4.02
CA ASN A 386 63.77 -9.45 -3.64
C ASN A 386 63.63 -10.26 -2.34
N ILE A 387 63.23 -9.59 -1.26
CA ILE A 387 63.10 -10.14 0.09
C ILE A 387 61.66 -10.11 0.60
N VAL A 388 60.70 -9.57 -0.18
CA VAL A 388 59.27 -9.62 0.14
C VAL A 388 58.80 -11.07 0.19
N GLY A 389 58.06 -11.44 1.23
CA GLY A 389 57.58 -12.80 1.50
C GLY A 389 58.62 -13.74 2.13
N MET A 390 59.80 -13.23 2.50
CA MET A 390 60.79 -13.99 3.28
C MET A 390 60.63 -13.72 4.78
N MET A 391 60.98 -14.69 5.63
CA MET A 391 61.11 -14.48 7.07
C MET A 391 62.33 -13.61 7.38
N LEU A 392 62.20 -12.70 8.35
CA LEU A 392 63.29 -11.80 8.75
C LEU A 392 64.60 -12.54 9.06
N ASP A 393 64.51 -13.70 9.71
CA ASP A 393 65.68 -14.52 10.05
C ASP A 393 66.33 -15.14 8.81
N ASP A 394 65.54 -15.53 7.80
CA ASP A 394 66.04 -16.03 6.52
C ASP A 394 66.71 -14.91 5.72
N VAL A 395 66.16 -13.68 5.76
CA VAL A 395 66.77 -12.51 5.11
C VAL A 395 68.13 -12.19 5.75
N LYS A 396 68.21 -12.17 7.08
CA LYS A 396 69.48 -11.93 7.80
C LYS A 396 70.52 -13.02 7.56
N THR A 397 70.07 -14.28 7.40
CA THR A 397 70.97 -15.41 7.16
C THR A 397 71.47 -15.44 5.72
N LYS A 398 70.60 -15.14 4.75
CA LYS A 398 70.89 -15.24 3.32
C LYS A 398 71.59 -14.00 2.78
N TYR A 399 71.36 -12.85 3.38
CA TYR A 399 71.93 -11.55 3.00
C TYR A 399 72.51 -10.80 4.21
N PRO A 400 73.53 -11.36 4.89
CA PRO A 400 74.11 -10.77 6.10
C PRO A 400 74.76 -9.39 5.86
N GLU A 401 75.08 -9.08 4.60
CA GLU A 401 75.61 -7.79 4.16
C GLU A 401 74.56 -6.68 4.02
N LEU A 402 73.24 -6.98 4.09
CA LEU A 402 72.20 -5.96 4.08
C LEU A 402 72.06 -5.31 5.45
N ASN A 403 72.16 -3.98 5.49
CA ASN A 403 71.87 -3.20 6.69
C ASN A 403 70.37 -2.86 6.72
N LEU A 404 69.58 -3.56 7.53
CA LEU A 404 68.11 -3.45 7.55
C LEU A 404 67.63 -2.47 8.62
N ASP A 405 66.78 -1.52 8.23
CA ASP A 405 65.93 -0.72 9.13
C ASP A 405 64.50 -1.27 9.07
N ILE A 406 63.94 -1.61 10.22
CA ILE A 406 62.77 -2.48 10.33
C ILE A 406 61.61 -1.71 10.93
N ASP A 407 60.57 -1.49 10.13
CA ASP A 407 59.24 -1.06 10.59
C ASP A 407 58.32 -2.29 10.79
N ARG A 408 57.38 -2.19 11.72
CA ARG A 408 56.48 -3.31 12.09
C ARG A 408 55.03 -2.88 11.93
N GLN A 409 54.24 -3.66 11.18
CA GLN A 409 52.80 -3.41 11.00
C GLN A 409 51.99 -4.70 11.11
N TYR A 410 50.72 -4.63 11.52
CA TYR A 410 49.85 -5.80 11.58
C TYR A 410 49.40 -6.20 10.18
N SER A 411 49.34 -7.51 9.93
CA SER A 411 48.84 -8.05 8.66
C SER A 411 48.15 -9.39 8.87
N THR A 412 47.04 -9.58 8.16
CA THR A 412 46.34 -10.86 8.05
C THR A 412 46.86 -11.71 6.88
N GLU A 413 47.67 -11.14 5.99
CA GLU A 413 48.19 -11.79 4.77
C GLU A 413 49.58 -12.40 4.97
N TYR A 414 50.42 -11.75 5.77
CA TYR A 414 51.81 -12.16 6.03
C TYR A 414 51.96 -12.69 7.45
N LYS A 415 52.72 -13.78 7.61
CA LYS A 415 52.99 -14.39 8.92
C LYS A 415 53.83 -13.46 9.80
N GLU A 416 53.76 -13.64 11.11
CA GLU A 416 54.58 -12.87 12.03
C GLU A 416 56.08 -12.96 11.69
N ASN A 417 56.75 -11.81 11.62
CA ASN A 417 58.14 -11.61 11.20
C ASN A 417 58.44 -11.87 9.71
N GLU A 418 57.44 -12.00 8.86
CA GLU A 418 57.59 -12.03 7.40
C GLU A 418 57.66 -10.61 6.81
N VAL A 419 58.50 -10.40 5.81
CA VAL A 419 58.69 -9.10 5.14
C VAL A 419 57.50 -8.81 4.22
N MET A 420 56.78 -7.73 4.49
CA MET A 420 55.60 -7.29 3.75
C MET A 420 55.94 -6.30 2.64
N ASP A 421 56.95 -5.46 2.87
CA ASP A 421 57.35 -4.41 1.93
C ASP A 421 58.85 -4.13 2.02
N GLN A 422 59.47 -3.83 0.87
CA GLN A 422 60.83 -3.32 0.77
C GLN A 422 60.82 -1.97 0.07
N LYS A 423 61.16 -0.89 0.79
CA LYS A 423 61.14 0.47 0.21
C LYS A 423 62.20 0.68 -0.87
N THR A 424 63.28 -0.10 -0.82
CA THR A 424 64.28 -0.13 -1.90
C THR A 424 63.90 -1.24 -2.89
N PRO A 425 63.54 -0.91 -4.15
CA PRO A 425 63.09 -1.91 -5.10
C PRO A 425 64.18 -2.93 -5.44
N ALA A 426 63.75 -4.18 -5.68
CA ALA A 426 64.64 -5.25 -6.13
C ALA A 426 65.27 -4.92 -7.49
N GLY A 427 66.50 -5.38 -7.71
CA GLY A 427 67.25 -5.14 -8.95
C GLY A 427 68.06 -3.83 -8.98
N ARG A 428 67.89 -2.93 -8.02
CA ARG A 428 68.68 -1.68 -7.93
C ARG A 428 70.09 -1.96 -7.43
N THR A 429 71.10 -1.35 -8.05
CA THR A 429 72.47 -1.36 -7.51
C THR A 429 72.56 -0.45 -6.28
N ILE A 430 72.97 -1.02 -5.15
CA ILE A 430 73.18 -0.33 -3.87
C ILE A 430 74.58 -0.58 -3.34
N LYS A 431 75.12 0.37 -2.59
CA LYS A 431 76.34 0.15 -1.81
C LYS A 431 76.03 -0.77 -0.62
N LYS A 432 76.96 -1.63 -0.23
CA LYS A 432 76.77 -2.51 0.95
C LYS A 432 76.53 -1.76 2.26
N SER A 433 76.93 -0.49 2.34
CA SER A 433 76.68 0.37 3.51
C SER A 433 75.29 1.02 3.54
N THR A 434 74.45 0.82 2.52
CA THR A 434 73.12 1.44 2.42
C THR A 434 72.15 0.80 3.41
N ILE A 435 71.42 1.65 4.16
CA ILE A 435 70.33 1.21 5.03
C ILE A 435 69.09 0.92 4.17
N VAL A 436 68.56 -0.29 4.26
CA VAL A 436 67.38 -0.76 3.55
C VAL A 436 66.20 -0.79 4.50
N ASN A 437 65.21 0.06 4.23
CA ASN A 437 63.97 0.11 4.99
C ASN A 437 63.04 -1.01 4.54
N ILE A 438 62.64 -1.86 5.47
CA ILE A 438 61.69 -2.95 5.26
C ILE A 438 60.55 -2.86 6.28
N VAL A 439 59.37 -3.32 5.89
CA VAL A 439 58.21 -3.45 6.78
C VAL A 439 57.95 -4.94 7.00
N ILE A 440 57.85 -5.37 8.26
CA ILE A 440 57.57 -6.77 8.63
C ILE A 440 56.24 -6.90 9.36
N SER A 441 55.61 -8.07 9.24
CA SER A 441 54.31 -8.35 9.86
C SER A 441 54.43 -8.66 11.35
N ASN A 442 53.54 -8.09 12.17
CA ASN A 442 53.30 -8.52 13.56
C ASN A 442 52.19 -9.61 13.66
N GLY A 443 51.74 -10.14 12.52
CA GLY A 443 50.56 -11.02 12.46
C GLY A 443 49.24 -10.24 12.56
N PRO A 444 48.09 -10.94 12.68
CA PRO A 444 46.78 -10.29 12.74
C PRO A 444 46.59 -9.55 14.07
N GLN A 445 46.03 -8.33 14.02
CA GLN A 445 45.72 -7.56 15.22
C GLN A 445 44.70 -8.32 16.09
N LYS A 446 45.03 -8.55 17.36
CA LYS A 446 44.12 -9.16 18.34
C LYS A 446 43.26 -8.10 19.03
N VAL A 447 42.01 -8.46 19.31
CA VAL A 447 41.03 -7.67 20.04
C VAL A 447 40.30 -8.55 21.05
N GLU A 448 39.97 -8.00 22.21
CA GLU A 448 39.20 -8.67 23.25
C GLU A 448 37.69 -8.50 23.00
N ILE A 449 36.92 -9.57 23.15
CA ILE A 449 35.45 -9.56 23.14
C ILE A 449 34.94 -9.04 24.49
N ASP A 450 34.21 -7.92 24.52
CA ASP A 450 33.61 -7.45 25.79
C ASP A 450 32.46 -8.34 26.24
N ASP A 451 31.97 -8.14 27.47
CA ASP A 451 30.68 -8.70 27.88
C ASP A 451 29.54 -7.87 27.27
N TYR A 452 28.77 -8.51 26.40
CA TYR A 452 27.61 -7.91 25.74
C TYR A 452 26.27 -8.38 26.34
N SER A 453 26.31 -9.17 27.41
CA SER A 453 25.10 -9.68 28.07
C SER A 453 24.20 -8.53 28.55
N ASN A 454 22.89 -8.70 28.42
CA ASN A 454 21.87 -7.68 28.76
C ASN A 454 21.97 -6.36 27.98
N LEU A 455 22.73 -6.32 26.88
CA LEU A 455 22.61 -5.25 25.88
C LEU A 455 21.55 -5.62 24.86
N THR A 456 21.01 -4.61 24.18
CA THR A 456 20.19 -4.83 22.99
C THR A 456 21.04 -5.47 21.88
N VAL A 457 20.41 -6.26 21.01
CA VAL A 457 21.08 -6.85 19.84
C VAL A 457 21.79 -5.79 18.98
N GLN A 458 21.17 -4.61 18.84
CA GLN A 458 21.72 -3.48 18.08
C GLN A 458 22.98 -2.91 18.73
N ASP A 459 22.95 -2.66 20.04
CA ASP A 459 24.11 -2.13 20.77
C ASP A 459 25.30 -3.10 20.74
N ALA A 460 25.02 -4.40 20.90
CA ALA A 460 26.05 -5.42 20.84
C ALA A 460 26.68 -5.51 19.45
N GLN A 461 25.87 -5.44 18.39
CA GLN A 461 26.34 -5.43 17.01
C GLN A 461 27.24 -4.23 16.72
N ILE A 462 26.79 -3.02 17.06
CA ILE A 462 27.57 -1.79 16.85
C ILE A 462 28.92 -1.86 17.58
N LYS A 463 28.93 -2.31 18.84
CA LYS A 463 30.16 -2.40 19.63
C LYS A 463 31.13 -3.47 19.09
N LEU A 464 30.63 -4.62 18.63
CA LEU A 464 31.43 -5.66 18.00
C LEU A 464 32.04 -5.19 16.67
N GLU A 465 31.25 -4.55 15.81
CA GLU A 465 31.71 -3.99 14.53
C GLU A 465 32.75 -2.89 14.73
N LYS A 466 32.57 -2.02 15.74
CA LYS A 466 33.56 -0.99 16.10
C LYS A 466 34.90 -1.57 16.54
N LYS A 467 34.93 -2.78 17.10
CA LYS A 467 36.17 -3.52 17.42
C LYS A 467 36.75 -4.28 16.21
N GLY A 468 36.15 -4.14 15.03
CA GLY A 468 36.56 -4.83 13.81
C GLY A 468 36.16 -6.32 13.79
N LEU A 469 35.18 -6.74 14.59
CA LEU A 469 34.66 -8.11 14.64
C LEU A 469 33.39 -8.25 13.78
N LYS A 470 33.06 -9.48 13.38
CA LYS A 470 31.89 -9.78 12.53
C LYS A 470 30.78 -10.44 13.34
N PRO A 471 29.75 -9.72 13.79
CA PRO A 471 28.67 -10.32 14.56
C PRO A 471 27.79 -11.24 13.69
N LYS A 472 27.34 -12.36 14.27
CA LYS A 472 26.33 -13.26 13.70
C LYS A 472 25.24 -13.50 14.73
N ILE A 473 24.03 -13.00 14.47
CA ILE A 473 22.92 -13.12 15.41
C ILE A 473 22.34 -14.53 15.38
N VAL A 474 22.09 -15.10 16.57
CA VAL A 474 21.46 -16.42 16.75
C VAL A 474 20.36 -16.26 17.81
N TYR A 475 19.10 -16.32 17.39
CA TYR A 475 17.97 -16.27 18.32
C TYR A 475 17.79 -17.61 19.03
N VAL A 476 17.63 -17.56 20.35
CA VAL A 476 17.31 -18.72 21.19
C VAL A 476 16.26 -18.34 22.21
N ASN A 477 15.36 -19.27 22.54
CA ASN A 477 14.39 -19.03 23.61
C ASN A 477 15.09 -18.96 24.96
N ASN A 478 14.71 -17.97 25.77
CA ASN A 478 15.23 -17.79 27.11
C ASN A 478 14.16 -17.10 27.97
N ASP A 479 13.83 -17.73 29.10
CA ASP A 479 12.76 -17.29 29.98
C ASP A 479 13.24 -16.19 30.96
N ASP A 480 14.56 -16.07 31.17
CA ASP A 480 15.17 -15.14 32.13
C ASP A 480 15.58 -13.80 31.49
N VAL A 481 15.81 -13.79 30.18
CA VAL A 481 16.28 -12.63 29.41
C VAL A 481 15.16 -12.12 28.52
N ALA A 482 14.85 -10.82 28.61
CA ALA A 482 13.83 -10.18 27.79
C ALA A 482 14.12 -10.35 26.29
N LYS A 483 13.06 -10.39 25.47
CA LYS A 483 13.17 -10.50 24.01
C LYS A 483 14.09 -9.39 23.45
N ASP A 484 14.92 -9.75 22.47
CA ASP A 484 15.87 -8.88 21.76
C ASP A 484 17.09 -8.41 22.57
N PHE A 485 17.27 -8.95 23.78
CA PHE A 485 18.49 -8.78 24.58
C PHE A 485 19.47 -9.93 24.38
N VAL A 486 20.76 -9.60 24.42
CA VAL A 486 21.86 -10.56 24.29
C VAL A 486 21.98 -11.39 25.56
N ILE A 487 22.00 -12.71 25.38
CA ILE A 487 22.22 -13.70 26.43
C ILE A 487 23.72 -13.93 26.64
N LYS A 488 24.46 -14.14 25.54
CA LYS A 488 25.91 -14.40 25.55
C LYS A 488 26.53 -14.30 24.15
N THR A 489 27.85 -14.32 24.08
CA THR A 489 28.62 -14.40 22.83
C THR A 489 29.43 -15.70 22.71
N GLU A 490 29.76 -16.09 21.48
CA GLU A 490 30.71 -17.16 21.15
C GLU A 490 31.65 -16.71 20.01
N PRO A 491 32.97 -16.60 20.21
CA PRO A 491 33.73 -16.87 21.44
C PRO A 491 33.27 -16.02 22.64
N ALA A 492 33.46 -16.54 23.86
CA ALA A 492 32.90 -15.95 25.08
C ALA A 492 33.50 -14.57 25.39
N ALA A 493 32.80 -13.78 26.21
CA ALA A 493 33.31 -12.53 26.77
C ALA A 493 34.71 -12.74 27.39
N HIS A 494 35.57 -11.74 27.24
CA HIS A 494 36.99 -11.70 27.63
C HIS A 494 37.92 -12.63 26.85
N SER A 495 37.47 -13.22 25.75
CA SER A 495 38.37 -13.94 24.84
C SER A 495 39.11 -13.00 23.89
N GLU A 496 40.39 -13.28 23.63
CA GLU A 496 41.16 -12.60 22.59
C GLU A 496 40.96 -13.30 21.25
N VAL A 497 40.56 -12.53 20.24
CA VAL A 497 40.37 -13.01 18.87
C VAL A 497 41.03 -12.06 17.89
N SER A 498 41.38 -12.53 16.70
CA SER A 498 41.88 -11.64 15.65
C SER A 498 40.74 -10.75 15.11
N GLN A 499 41.05 -9.52 14.72
CA GLN A 499 40.10 -8.69 13.97
C GLN A 499 39.59 -9.44 12.74
N GLY A 500 38.30 -9.26 12.42
CA GLY A 500 37.59 -9.96 11.38
C GLY A 500 37.00 -11.32 11.79
N THR A 501 37.25 -11.78 13.02
CA THR A 501 36.66 -13.03 13.56
C THR A 501 35.14 -12.91 13.65
N LEU A 502 34.46 -14.01 13.31
CA LEU A 502 33.01 -14.13 13.45
C LEU A 502 32.65 -14.42 14.91
N VAL A 503 31.83 -13.55 15.50
CA VAL A 503 31.33 -13.68 16.88
C VAL A 503 29.83 -13.97 16.81
N LYS A 504 29.40 -15.15 17.23
CA LYS A 504 27.97 -15.44 17.37
C LYS A 504 27.43 -14.71 18.59
N VAL A 505 26.34 -13.99 18.41
CA VAL A 505 25.62 -13.28 19.48
C VAL A 505 24.31 -13.99 19.69
N TYR A 506 24.15 -14.63 20.85
CA TYR A 506 22.93 -15.34 21.22
C TYR A 506 21.94 -14.34 21.80
N VAL A 507 20.78 -14.18 21.17
CA VAL A 507 19.75 -13.20 21.52
C VAL A 507 18.51 -13.93 21.99
N SER A 508 17.87 -13.42 23.05
CA SER A 508 16.63 -14.00 23.57
C SER A 508 15.47 -13.75 22.61
N ASN A 509 14.73 -14.81 22.29
CA ASN A 509 13.43 -14.73 21.61
C ASN A 509 12.26 -14.64 22.62
N GLY A 510 12.56 -14.41 23.89
CA GLY A 510 11.59 -14.43 24.99
C GLY A 510 11.18 -15.85 25.43
N LYS A 511 10.22 -15.88 26.36
CA LYS A 511 9.69 -17.11 26.96
C LYS A 511 9.07 -18.02 25.91
N LEU A 512 9.37 -19.31 25.98
CA LEU A 512 8.71 -20.29 25.12
C LEU A 512 7.24 -20.45 25.54
N VAL A 513 6.32 -19.87 24.78
CA VAL A 513 4.88 -20.08 24.96
C VAL A 513 4.43 -21.29 24.14
N LYS A 514 3.79 -22.26 24.78
CA LYS A 514 3.22 -23.41 24.10
C LYS A 514 1.94 -22.99 23.39
N ALA A 515 1.76 -23.47 22.16
CA ALA A 515 0.54 -23.26 21.41
C ALA A 515 -0.51 -24.32 21.80
N VAL A 516 -1.76 -23.89 21.92
CA VAL A 516 -2.93 -24.71 22.24
C VAL A 516 -4.09 -24.35 21.30
N ASN A 517 -4.93 -25.34 21.01
CA ASN A 517 -6.14 -25.10 20.22
C ASN A 517 -7.25 -24.58 21.11
N VAL A 518 -7.95 -23.56 20.64
CA VAL A 518 -9.15 -23.00 21.30
C VAL A 518 -10.29 -24.01 21.23
N PRO A 519 -10.86 -24.46 22.35
CA PRO A 519 -12.04 -25.31 22.38
C PRO A 519 -13.28 -24.63 21.78
N LYS A 520 -14.28 -25.45 21.42
CA LYS A 520 -15.62 -24.95 21.16
C LYS A 520 -16.29 -24.63 22.50
N PHE A 521 -16.54 -23.36 22.78
CA PHE A 521 -17.27 -22.94 23.98
C PHE A 521 -18.76 -22.73 23.69
N ILE A 522 -19.12 -22.35 22.45
CA ILE A 522 -20.52 -22.10 22.06
C ILE A 522 -21.41 -23.32 22.36
N GLY A 523 -22.51 -23.09 23.08
CA GLY A 523 -23.47 -24.09 23.53
C GLY A 523 -23.11 -24.79 24.85
N MET A 524 -21.89 -24.64 25.36
CA MET A 524 -21.52 -25.13 26.69
C MET A 524 -22.06 -24.21 27.77
N THR A 525 -22.28 -24.76 28.97
CA THR A 525 -22.45 -23.92 30.16
C THR A 525 -21.16 -23.19 30.48
N ILE A 526 -21.24 -22.02 31.11
CA ILE A 526 -20.04 -21.26 31.46
C ILE A 526 -19.10 -22.05 32.39
N GLU A 527 -19.63 -22.90 33.27
CA GLU A 527 -18.81 -23.77 34.12
C GLU A 527 -18.03 -24.81 33.31
N GLU A 528 -18.69 -25.48 32.35
CA GLU A 528 -18.01 -26.43 31.44
C GLU A 528 -16.95 -25.73 30.57
N ALA A 529 -17.25 -24.52 30.09
CA ALA A 529 -16.33 -23.74 29.30
C ALA A 529 -15.08 -23.37 30.12
N ARG A 530 -15.24 -22.97 31.39
CA ARG A 530 -14.11 -22.69 32.30
C ARG A 530 -13.25 -23.94 32.53
N GLU A 531 -13.86 -25.09 32.81
CA GLU A 531 -13.12 -26.34 32.98
C GLU A 531 -12.32 -26.73 31.72
N GLU A 532 -12.91 -26.56 30.54
CA GLU A 532 -12.23 -26.89 29.28
C GLU A 532 -11.11 -25.89 28.95
N ALA A 533 -11.31 -24.60 29.24
CA ALA A 533 -10.28 -23.58 29.14
C ALA A 533 -9.10 -23.87 30.09
N GLU A 534 -9.37 -24.25 31.34
CA GLU A 534 -8.33 -24.61 32.32
C GLU A 534 -7.49 -25.81 31.86
N LYS A 535 -8.11 -26.85 31.28
CA LYS A 535 -7.37 -28.01 30.70
C LYS A 535 -6.39 -27.60 29.60
N LYS A 536 -6.69 -26.53 28.87
CA LYS A 536 -5.84 -25.96 27.81
C LYS A 536 -4.95 -24.81 28.30
N ASN A 537 -4.96 -24.52 29.60
CA ASN A 537 -4.25 -23.38 30.19
C ASN A 537 -4.67 -22.04 29.55
N LEU A 538 -5.94 -21.87 29.19
CA LEU A 538 -6.53 -20.64 28.64
C LEU A 538 -7.29 -19.88 29.75
N LYS A 539 -7.42 -18.56 29.58
CA LYS A 539 -8.23 -17.72 30.46
C LYS A 539 -9.56 -17.40 29.77
N LEU A 540 -10.66 -17.35 30.53
CA LEU A 540 -11.94 -16.88 30.00
C LEU A 540 -12.28 -15.51 30.57
N LYS A 541 -12.79 -14.64 29.70
CA LYS A 541 -13.43 -13.38 30.04
C LYS A 541 -14.89 -13.44 29.66
N GLU A 542 -15.77 -13.24 30.63
CA GLU A 542 -17.21 -13.37 30.44
C GLU A 542 -17.86 -12.01 30.17
N VAL A 543 -18.73 -11.98 29.17
CA VAL A 543 -19.57 -10.83 28.84
C VAL A 543 -21.03 -11.31 28.79
N ALA A 544 -21.96 -10.54 29.34
CA ALA A 544 -23.38 -10.89 29.27
C ALA A 544 -23.96 -10.57 27.88
N GLY A 545 -24.76 -11.48 27.34
CA GLY A 545 -25.56 -11.26 26.12
C GLY A 545 -26.91 -11.95 26.23
N SER A 546 -27.84 -11.62 25.34
CA SER A 546 -29.20 -12.17 25.33
C SER A 546 -29.40 -13.04 24.09
N SER A 547 -30.18 -14.11 24.19
CA SER A 547 -30.48 -15.02 23.08
C SER A 547 -31.80 -15.75 23.32
N ASN A 548 -32.51 -16.09 22.23
CA ASN A 548 -33.70 -16.95 22.26
C ASN A 548 -33.36 -18.43 21.96
N GLU A 549 -32.15 -18.72 21.48
CA GLU A 549 -31.71 -20.07 21.13
C GLU A 549 -31.09 -20.80 22.32
N TYR A 550 -30.33 -20.08 23.15
CA TYR A 550 -29.55 -20.65 24.23
C TYR A 550 -30.18 -20.41 25.60
N GLU A 551 -30.07 -21.40 26.48
CA GLU A 551 -30.52 -21.28 27.87
C GLU A 551 -29.60 -20.35 28.67
N LYS A 552 -30.12 -19.84 29.79
CA LYS A 552 -29.35 -19.02 30.72
C LYS A 552 -28.05 -19.73 31.13
N ASP A 553 -26.97 -18.97 31.22
CA ASP A 553 -25.62 -19.43 31.61
C ASP A 553 -24.90 -20.28 30.54
N GLN A 554 -25.48 -20.42 29.33
CA GLN A 554 -24.79 -21.00 28.17
C GLN A 554 -24.01 -19.94 27.37
N VAL A 555 -22.88 -20.34 26.79
CA VAL A 555 -22.10 -19.48 25.90
C VAL A 555 -22.77 -19.40 24.54
N ILE A 556 -23.07 -18.17 24.09
CA ILE A 556 -23.74 -17.89 22.80
C ILE A 556 -22.75 -17.43 21.73
N LYS A 557 -21.59 -16.92 22.14
CA LYS A 557 -20.54 -16.43 21.23
C LYS A 557 -19.17 -16.55 21.89
N GLN A 558 -18.14 -16.79 21.07
CA GLN A 558 -16.74 -16.67 21.47
C GLN A 558 -16.02 -15.76 20.48
N ASN A 559 -15.09 -14.94 20.96
CA ASN A 559 -14.36 -13.97 20.12
C ASN A 559 -13.27 -14.60 19.25
N ILE A 560 -12.73 -15.75 19.66
CA ILE A 560 -11.75 -16.52 18.89
C ILE A 560 -12.41 -17.84 18.49
N ALA A 561 -12.42 -18.15 17.20
CA ALA A 561 -13.10 -19.33 16.66
C ALA A 561 -12.54 -20.63 17.23
N GLU A 562 -13.39 -21.66 17.31
CA GLU A 562 -12.99 -23.01 17.69
C GLU A 562 -11.84 -23.52 16.80
N ASN A 563 -10.95 -24.34 17.36
CA ASN A 563 -9.76 -24.89 16.72
C ASN A 563 -8.68 -23.88 16.28
N SER A 564 -8.87 -22.57 16.53
CA SER A 564 -7.81 -21.58 16.35
C SER A 564 -6.61 -21.91 17.24
N VAL A 565 -5.39 -21.66 16.74
CA VAL A 565 -4.16 -21.90 17.50
C VAL A 565 -3.76 -20.62 18.21
N VAL A 566 -3.74 -20.64 19.54
CA VAL A 566 -3.33 -19.52 20.39
C VAL A 566 -2.26 -19.96 21.38
N ASN A 567 -1.61 -19.00 22.02
CA ASN A 567 -0.65 -19.32 23.08
C ASN A 567 -1.39 -19.70 24.37
N GLU A 568 -0.79 -20.57 25.19
CA GLU A 568 -1.23 -20.74 26.59
C GLU A 568 -1.33 -19.35 27.28
N GLU A 569 -2.24 -19.26 28.26
CA GLU A 569 -2.62 -18.06 29.01
C GLU A 569 -3.36 -16.97 28.22
N THR A 570 -3.66 -17.20 26.93
CA THR A 570 -4.51 -16.31 26.13
C THR A 570 -5.90 -16.20 26.75
N GLU A 571 -6.42 -14.97 26.83
CA GLU A 571 -7.77 -14.66 27.30
C GLU A 571 -8.77 -14.74 26.15
N ILE A 572 -9.72 -15.65 26.25
CA ILE A 572 -10.83 -15.83 25.31
C ILE A 572 -12.06 -15.14 25.89
N GLU A 573 -12.63 -14.20 25.15
CA GLU A 573 -13.88 -13.55 25.53
C GLU A 573 -15.07 -14.38 25.05
N VAL A 574 -15.92 -14.78 26.00
CA VAL A 574 -17.14 -15.53 25.74
C VAL A 574 -18.35 -14.71 26.15
N THR A 575 -19.36 -14.68 25.29
CA THR A 575 -20.65 -14.07 25.59
C THR A 575 -21.56 -15.14 26.19
N VAL A 576 -22.09 -14.89 27.39
CA VAL A 576 -22.93 -15.80 28.16
C VAL A 576 -24.37 -15.31 28.15
N CYS A 577 -25.32 -16.22 27.89
CA CYS A 577 -26.74 -15.92 27.86
C CYS A 577 -27.24 -15.49 29.25
N ASP A 578 -27.81 -14.28 29.32
CA ASP A 578 -28.37 -13.70 30.53
C ASP A 578 -29.82 -14.16 30.82
N GLY A 579 -30.38 -14.97 29.92
CA GLY A 579 -31.74 -15.50 29.99
C GLY A 579 -32.83 -14.50 29.62
N LYS A 580 -32.48 -13.33 29.05
CA LYS A 580 -33.48 -12.41 28.51
C LYS A 580 -33.79 -12.75 27.05
N ALA A 581 -35.08 -12.70 26.71
CA ALA A 581 -35.52 -12.86 25.34
C ALA A 581 -35.18 -11.61 24.51
N VAL A 582 -34.72 -11.82 23.28
CA VAL A 582 -34.39 -10.81 22.27
C VAL A 582 -35.56 -10.69 21.31
N ASN A 583 -35.97 -9.47 20.96
CA ASN A 583 -36.99 -9.27 19.94
C ASN A 583 -36.34 -9.34 18.55
N ILE A 584 -36.57 -10.44 17.83
CA ILE A 584 -36.03 -10.69 16.50
C ILE A 584 -37.00 -10.13 15.46
N LYS A 585 -36.47 -9.48 14.42
CA LYS A 585 -37.22 -9.01 13.25
C LYS A 585 -36.99 -9.94 12.08
N ALA A 586 -38.05 -10.24 11.33
CA ALA A 586 -37.99 -11.04 10.12
C ALA A 586 -38.77 -10.36 8.99
N GLU A 587 -38.22 -10.37 7.78
CA GLU A 587 -38.90 -9.85 6.58
C GLU A 587 -39.61 -10.98 5.84
N VAL A 588 -40.93 -10.86 5.67
CA VAL A 588 -41.76 -11.81 4.94
C VAL A 588 -41.96 -11.30 3.52
N SER A 589 -41.77 -12.18 2.53
CA SER A 589 -41.97 -11.89 1.11
C SER A 589 -43.03 -12.83 0.50
N LEU A 590 -44.08 -12.26 -0.10
CA LEU A 590 -45.14 -12.99 -0.80
C LEU A 590 -45.22 -12.58 -2.27
N ASN A 591 -45.17 -13.53 -3.20
CA ASN A 591 -45.25 -13.23 -4.63
C ASN A 591 -46.70 -13.14 -5.10
N LEU A 592 -47.13 -11.95 -5.56
CA LEU A 592 -48.49 -11.77 -6.08
C LEU A 592 -48.65 -12.42 -7.46
N PRO A 593 -49.82 -13.03 -7.76
CA PRO A 593 -50.03 -13.73 -9.02
C PRO A 593 -49.94 -12.77 -10.23
N THR A 594 -49.36 -13.25 -11.33
CA THR A 594 -49.16 -12.47 -12.56
C THR A 594 -50.44 -12.28 -13.36
N ASP A 595 -51.47 -13.10 -13.12
CA ASP A 595 -52.69 -13.19 -13.90
C ASP A 595 -53.92 -12.57 -13.21
N ALA A 596 -53.70 -11.76 -12.17
CA ALA A 596 -54.72 -11.06 -11.40
C ALA A 596 -54.95 -9.61 -11.86
N THR A 597 -54.47 -9.23 -13.05
CA THR A 597 -54.43 -7.84 -13.54
C THR A 597 -55.79 -7.16 -13.67
N ASP A 598 -56.89 -7.92 -13.76
CA ASP A 598 -58.25 -7.40 -13.96
C ASP A 598 -59.17 -7.67 -12.75
N THR A 599 -58.61 -7.90 -11.56
CA THR A 599 -59.35 -8.30 -10.35
C THR A 599 -59.74 -7.13 -9.44
N GLY A 600 -59.15 -5.95 -9.66
CA GLY A 600 -59.46 -4.70 -8.95
C GLY A 600 -58.55 -4.42 -7.75
N THR A 601 -58.96 -3.47 -6.92
CA THR A 601 -58.22 -3.04 -5.72
C THR A 601 -58.59 -3.90 -4.52
N PHE A 602 -57.56 -4.40 -3.83
CA PHE A 602 -57.71 -5.17 -2.61
C PHE A 602 -57.08 -4.44 -1.42
N LYS A 603 -57.77 -4.48 -0.29
CA LYS A 603 -57.24 -4.14 1.03
C LYS A 603 -56.58 -5.38 1.62
N PHE A 604 -55.29 -5.30 1.89
CA PHE A 604 -54.47 -6.30 2.59
C PHE A 604 -54.45 -5.95 4.07
N GLU A 605 -54.85 -6.89 4.92
CA GLU A 605 -54.89 -6.76 6.37
C GLU A 605 -54.02 -7.85 6.98
N TYR A 606 -53.05 -7.45 7.81
CA TYR A 606 -52.05 -8.35 8.39
C TYR A 606 -52.38 -8.60 9.86
N PHE A 607 -52.52 -9.87 10.24
CA PHE A 607 -52.92 -10.28 11.58
C PHE A 607 -51.81 -11.07 12.27
N LYS A 608 -51.65 -10.83 13.58
CA LYS A 608 -50.92 -11.69 14.52
C LYS A 608 -51.89 -12.10 15.62
N ASP A 609 -52.06 -13.40 15.85
CA ASP A 609 -53.00 -13.93 16.86
C ASP A 609 -54.43 -13.35 16.77
N GLY A 610 -54.90 -13.05 15.55
CA GLY A 610 -56.23 -12.47 15.29
C GLY A 610 -56.35 -10.96 15.48
N VAL A 611 -55.26 -10.25 15.81
CA VAL A 611 -55.21 -8.78 15.91
C VAL A 611 -54.53 -8.19 14.67
N SER A 612 -55.22 -7.28 13.98
CA SER A 612 -54.65 -6.57 12.82
C SER A 612 -53.60 -5.55 13.30
N PHE A 613 -52.41 -5.56 12.68
CA PHE A 613 -51.31 -4.65 13.01
C PHE A 613 -50.84 -3.77 11.84
N LYS A 614 -51.25 -4.11 10.61
CA LYS A 614 -50.96 -3.35 9.39
C LYS A 614 -52.12 -3.52 8.42
N GLU A 615 -52.42 -2.48 7.66
CA GLU A 615 -53.34 -2.54 6.53
C GLU A 615 -52.82 -1.69 5.38
N GLU A 616 -53.06 -2.12 4.14
CA GLU A 616 -52.74 -1.33 2.96
C GLU A 616 -53.61 -1.74 1.77
N GLU A 617 -53.82 -0.83 0.83
CA GLU A 617 -54.53 -1.11 -0.41
C GLU A 617 -53.56 -1.25 -1.57
N ARG A 618 -53.84 -2.19 -2.48
CA ARG A 618 -53.10 -2.38 -3.72
C ARG A 618 -54.05 -2.68 -4.86
N ASP A 619 -53.90 -1.93 -5.95
CA ASP A 619 -54.54 -2.24 -7.23
C ASP A 619 -53.77 -3.35 -7.94
N MET A 620 -54.46 -4.46 -8.23
CA MET A 620 -53.84 -5.60 -8.89
C MET A 620 -53.49 -5.34 -10.36
N ALA A 621 -54.05 -4.35 -11.03
CA ALA A 621 -53.60 -3.94 -12.36
C ALA A 621 -52.15 -3.42 -12.34
N VAL A 622 -51.72 -2.84 -11.22
CA VAL A 622 -50.37 -2.25 -11.05
C VAL A 622 -49.41 -3.20 -10.33
N ASN A 623 -49.92 -4.13 -9.52
CA ASN A 623 -49.12 -4.95 -8.61
C ASN A 623 -49.09 -6.45 -8.94
N SER A 624 -49.80 -6.91 -9.98
CA SER A 624 -49.69 -8.30 -10.45
C SER A 624 -48.25 -8.65 -10.82
N GLY A 625 -47.76 -9.80 -10.34
CA GLY A 625 -46.39 -10.27 -10.57
C GLY A 625 -45.31 -9.58 -9.72
N LYS A 626 -45.67 -8.66 -8.81
CA LYS A 626 -44.74 -8.05 -7.85
C LYS A 626 -44.69 -8.84 -6.54
N THR A 627 -43.61 -8.66 -5.78
CA THR A 627 -43.47 -9.20 -4.42
C THR A 627 -44.00 -8.21 -3.39
N LEU A 628 -44.83 -8.70 -2.49
CA LEU A 628 -45.33 -8.00 -1.32
C LEU A 628 -44.40 -8.30 -0.14
N THR A 629 -43.75 -7.29 0.41
CA THR A 629 -42.84 -7.42 1.55
C THR A 629 -43.37 -6.72 2.81
N PHE A 630 -43.16 -7.33 3.96
CA PHE A 630 -43.50 -6.74 5.26
C PHE A 630 -42.65 -7.33 6.40
N GLU A 631 -42.33 -6.49 7.39
CA GLU A 631 -41.56 -6.90 8.57
C GLU A 631 -42.50 -7.39 9.68
N VAL A 632 -42.10 -8.47 10.35
CA VAL A 632 -42.72 -8.99 11.58
C VAL A 632 -41.67 -9.13 12.67
N SER A 633 -42.07 -9.04 13.93
CA SER A 633 -41.16 -9.25 15.06
C SER A 633 -41.77 -10.08 16.19
N GLY A 634 -40.90 -10.76 16.93
CA GLY A 634 -41.27 -11.63 18.04
C GLY A 634 -40.08 -12.17 18.82
N THR A 635 -40.40 -12.88 19.90
CA THR A 635 -39.43 -13.55 20.79
C THR A 635 -39.65 -15.06 20.83
N GLU A 636 -40.78 -15.55 20.31
CA GLU A 636 -41.25 -16.93 20.32
C GLU A 636 -41.93 -17.22 18.98
N PRO A 637 -41.95 -18.47 18.48
CA PRO A 637 -42.63 -18.83 17.24
C PRO A 637 -44.06 -18.30 17.17
N ALA A 638 -44.40 -17.62 16.08
CA ALA A 638 -45.73 -17.03 15.89
C ALA A 638 -46.22 -17.20 14.45
N THR A 639 -47.54 -17.24 14.31
CA THR A 639 -48.23 -17.32 13.01
C THR A 639 -48.84 -15.98 12.64
N PHE A 640 -48.66 -15.59 11.38
CA PHE A 640 -49.18 -14.38 10.79
C PHE A 640 -50.14 -14.72 9.66
N THR A 641 -51.23 -13.97 9.54
CA THR A 641 -52.25 -14.18 8.51
C THR A 641 -52.40 -12.92 7.67
N VAL A 642 -52.37 -13.05 6.35
CA VAL A 642 -52.67 -11.97 5.41
C VAL A 642 -54.07 -12.20 4.86
N LYS A 643 -55.00 -11.30 5.17
CA LYS A 643 -56.36 -11.31 4.65
C LYS A 643 -56.48 -10.26 3.55
N ILE A 644 -57.18 -10.58 2.47
CA ILE A 644 -57.54 -9.61 1.43
C ILE A 644 -59.05 -9.40 1.35
N THR A 645 -59.46 -8.16 1.11
CA THR A 645 -60.86 -7.76 0.92
C THR A 645 -60.98 -6.86 -0.30
N ASN A 646 -61.93 -7.12 -1.20
CA ASN A 646 -62.15 -6.26 -2.36
C ASN A 646 -62.70 -4.90 -1.89
N VAL A 647 -62.08 -3.80 -2.31
CA VAL A 647 -62.48 -2.45 -1.89
C VAL A 647 -63.86 -2.07 -2.44
N ASN A 648 -64.22 -2.55 -3.63
CA ASN A 648 -65.49 -2.25 -4.29
C ASN A 648 -66.66 -3.10 -3.76
N ASP A 649 -66.38 -4.23 -3.12
CA ASP A 649 -67.38 -5.07 -2.44
C ASP A 649 -66.76 -5.76 -1.24
N THR A 650 -66.99 -5.19 -0.06
CA THR A 650 -66.47 -5.67 1.22
C THR A 650 -67.00 -7.05 1.63
N SER A 651 -68.04 -7.57 0.97
CA SER A 651 -68.48 -8.95 1.16
C SER A 651 -67.53 -9.98 0.52
N LEU A 652 -66.69 -9.54 -0.43
CA LEU A 652 -65.67 -10.36 -1.09
C LEU A 652 -64.35 -10.27 -0.31
N SER A 653 -64.15 -11.19 0.63
CA SER A 653 -62.90 -11.29 1.40
C SER A 653 -62.45 -12.73 1.61
N GLY A 654 -61.15 -12.91 1.89
CA GLY A 654 -60.57 -14.23 2.16
C GLY A 654 -59.15 -14.15 2.71
N VAL A 655 -58.63 -15.27 3.22
CA VAL A 655 -57.25 -15.39 3.70
C VAL A 655 -56.35 -15.71 2.51
N LEU A 656 -55.42 -14.81 2.21
CA LEU A 656 -54.45 -14.95 1.13
C LEU A 656 -53.29 -15.86 1.53
N ALA A 657 -52.72 -15.67 2.72
CA ALA A 657 -51.56 -16.41 3.20
C ALA A 657 -51.58 -16.64 4.71
N GLU A 658 -51.04 -17.77 5.15
CA GLU A 658 -50.62 -18.02 6.52
C GLU A 658 -49.09 -18.24 6.54
N ILE A 659 -48.39 -17.52 7.41
CA ILE A 659 -46.93 -17.55 7.53
C ILE A 659 -46.56 -17.92 8.97
N SER A 660 -45.62 -18.82 9.14
CA SER A 660 -45.01 -19.17 10.42
C SER A 660 -43.61 -18.58 10.48
N VAL A 661 -43.27 -17.89 11.57
CA VAL A 661 -41.92 -17.37 11.81
C VAL A 661 -41.42 -17.87 13.15
N ASP A 662 -40.27 -18.53 13.15
CA ASP A 662 -39.57 -18.93 14.37
C ASP A 662 -38.58 -17.83 14.77
N PHE A 663 -38.90 -17.10 15.85
CA PHE A 663 -38.07 -16.01 16.37
C PHE A 663 -36.99 -16.50 17.34
N LYS A 664 -36.54 -17.76 17.26
CA LYS A 664 -35.44 -18.28 18.07
C LYS A 664 -34.06 -17.90 17.54
N ASN A 665 -33.91 -17.79 16.22
CA ASN A 665 -32.65 -17.44 15.57
C ASN A 665 -32.90 -16.37 14.49
N GLU A 666 -32.06 -15.33 14.45
CA GLU A 666 -32.13 -14.23 13.47
C GLU A 666 -31.98 -14.73 12.02
N ASP A 667 -31.33 -15.87 11.81
CA ASP A 667 -31.14 -16.50 10.50
C ASP A 667 -32.34 -17.36 10.05
N THR A 668 -33.42 -17.42 10.83
CA THR A 668 -34.58 -18.28 10.48
C THR A 668 -35.46 -17.61 9.43
N GLU A 669 -35.53 -18.21 8.24
CA GLU A 669 -36.40 -17.72 7.17
C GLU A 669 -37.89 -17.96 7.49
N PRO A 670 -38.79 -16.98 7.22
CA PRO A 670 -40.24 -17.17 7.34
C PRO A 670 -40.76 -18.31 6.46
N GLU A 671 -41.55 -19.22 7.04
CA GLU A 671 -42.18 -20.33 6.34
C GLU A 671 -43.61 -19.96 5.89
N ILE A 672 -43.90 -20.02 4.60
CA ILE A 672 -45.27 -19.85 4.08
C ILE A 672 -46.03 -21.17 4.26
N VAL A 673 -46.90 -21.23 5.27
CA VAL A 673 -47.70 -22.42 5.62
C VAL A 673 -48.81 -22.66 4.59
N SER A 674 -49.45 -21.58 4.12
CA SER A 674 -50.46 -21.65 3.08
C SER A 674 -50.52 -20.38 2.23
N TYR A 675 -50.89 -20.53 0.95
CA TYR A 675 -51.05 -19.43 0.00
C TYR A 675 -52.15 -19.75 -1.04
N ASP A 676 -53.21 -18.92 -1.15
CA ASP A 676 -54.28 -19.08 -2.14
C ASP A 676 -54.09 -18.12 -3.33
N GLU A 677 -53.27 -18.51 -4.29
CA GLU A 677 -53.05 -17.77 -5.55
C GLU A 677 -54.34 -17.47 -6.32
N GLY A 678 -55.32 -18.38 -6.24
CA GLY A 678 -56.59 -18.26 -6.95
C GLY A 678 -57.57 -17.27 -6.32
N LEU A 679 -57.27 -16.75 -5.13
CA LEU A 679 -58.19 -15.94 -4.35
C LEU A 679 -58.58 -14.64 -5.06
N PHE A 680 -57.63 -13.96 -5.70
CA PHE A 680 -57.88 -12.71 -6.42
C PHE A 680 -58.96 -12.84 -7.51
N LYS A 681 -58.96 -13.98 -8.23
CA LYS A 681 -59.98 -14.26 -9.25
C LYS A 681 -61.34 -14.59 -8.64
N LYS A 682 -61.36 -15.30 -7.50
CA LYS A 682 -62.61 -15.63 -6.77
C LYS A 682 -63.26 -14.38 -6.19
N LEU A 683 -62.47 -13.39 -5.78
CA LEU A 683 -62.91 -12.16 -5.14
C LEU A 683 -63.03 -10.97 -6.11
N LYS A 684 -63.07 -11.24 -7.42
CA LYS A 684 -63.24 -10.20 -8.44
C LYS A 684 -64.66 -9.61 -8.37
N TYR A 685 -64.74 -8.29 -8.24
CA TYR A 685 -66.00 -7.55 -8.30
C TYR A 685 -66.55 -7.51 -9.73
N VAL A 686 -67.84 -7.78 -9.91
CA VAL A 686 -68.56 -7.63 -11.18
C VAL A 686 -69.72 -6.67 -10.96
N ALA A 687 -69.65 -5.49 -11.58
CA ALA A 687 -70.72 -4.51 -11.49
C ALA A 687 -72.04 -5.06 -12.08
N PRO A 688 -73.20 -4.84 -11.44
CA PRO A 688 -74.49 -5.24 -12.00
C PRO A 688 -74.81 -4.45 -13.29
N ASP A 689 -75.27 -5.15 -14.32
CA ASP A 689 -75.56 -4.62 -15.66
C ASP A 689 -76.73 -3.63 -15.62
N THR A 690 -76.43 -2.33 -15.69
CA THR A 690 -77.41 -1.26 -15.86
C THR A 690 -77.32 -0.68 -17.28
N SER A 691 -77.96 -1.36 -18.24
CA SER A 691 -78.26 -0.79 -19.55
C SER A 691 -79.76 -0.56 -19.71
N LYS A 692 -80.21 0.69 -19.48
CA LYS A 692 -81.19 1.40 -20.33
C LYS A 692 -81.45 2.85 -19.90
N ASP A 693 -81.55 3.66 -20.96
CA ASP A 693 -82.10 5.02 -21.07
C ASP A 693 -81.16 6.20 -20.77
N GLU A 694 -80.49 6.66 -21.84
CA GLU A 694 -80.11 8.06 -22.07
C GLU A 694 -81.35 8.90 -22.46
N PRO A 695 -81.42 10.21 -22.13
CA PRO A 695 -80.92 11.19 -23.10
C PRO A 695 -80.28 12.47 -22.53
N SER A 696 -79.29 12.95 -23.31
CA SER A 696 -79.04 14.34 -23.70
C SER A 696 -78.20 15.28 -22.83
N SER A 697 -77.17 15.80 -23.53
CA SER A 697 -76.59 17.16 -23.53
C SER A 697 -75.21 17.33 -22.88
N ASN A 698 -74.29 17.80 -23.73
CA ASN A 698 -72.87 18.12 -23.54
C ASN A 698 -72.61 19.04 -22.30
N PRO A 699 -71.39 19.06 -21.72
CA PRO A 699 -70.22 19.58 -22.42
C PRO A 699 -68.97 18.71 -22.31
N GLU A 700 -68.01 18.97 -23.19
CA GLU A 700 -66.62 18.51 -23.05
C GLU A 700 -66.11 18.78 -21.62
N PRO A 701 -65.27 17.90 -21.04
CA PRO A 701 -64.73 18.10 -19.70
C PRO A 701 -63.96 19.41 -19.70
N THR A 702 -64.54 20.39 -19.00
CA THR A 702 -63.99 21.72 -18.84
C THR A 702 -62.80 21.58 -17.91
N GLU A 703 -61.66 22.11 -18.32
CA GLU A 703 -60.42 22.09 -17.54
C GLU A 703 -60.70 22.74 -16.17
N VAL A 704 -60.52 21.97 -15.10
CA VAL A 704 -60.77 22.45 -13.74
C VAL A 704 -59.51 23.12 -13.27
N SER A 705 -59.58 24.42 -12.97
CA SER A 705 -58.47 25.17 -12.39
C SER A 705 -58.67 25.36 -10.88
N GLY A 706 -57.58 25.27 -10.13
CA GLY A 706 -57.56 25.56 -8.70
C GLY A 706 -56.17 25.96 -8.25
N SER A 707 -56.01 26.21 -6.94
CA SER A 707 -54.75 26.68 -6.37
C SER A 707 -54.26 25.68 -5.33
N VAL A 708 -53.03 25.20 -5.51
CA VAL A 708 -52.34 24.32 -4.56
C VAL A 708 -51.71 25.19 -3.49
N THR A 709 -51.87 24.86 -2.22
CA THR A 709 -51.31 25.64 -1.12
C THR A 709 -50.47 24.77 -0.19
N VAL A 710 -49.24 25.22 0.09
CA VAL A 710 -48.34 24.60 1.08
C VAL A 710 -47.86 25.66 2.05
N THR A 711 -48.03 25.43 3.35
CA THR A 711 -47.50 26.34 4.39
C THR A 711 -45.99 26.14 4.51
N LEU A 712 -45.22 27.23 4.51
CA LEU A 712 -43.77 27.14 4.70
C LEU A 712 -43.42 26.87 6.17
N PRO A 713 -42.32 26.14 6.45
CA PRO A 713 -41.90 25.86 7.82
C PRO A 713 -41.62 27.16 8.60
N THR A 714 -42.07 27.25 9.85
CA THR A 714 -41.84 28.43 10.71
C THR A 714 -40.40 28.57 11.18
N ASN A 715 -39.71 27.44 11.34
CA ASN A 715 -38.28 27.35 11.69
C ASN A 715 -37.35 27.89 10.58
N ALA A 716 -37.84 28.07 9.35
CA ALA A 716 -37.06 28.57 8.23
C ALA A 716 -36.81 30.10 8.28
N ALA A 717 -37.33 30.84 9.27
CA ALA A 717 -37.25 32.31 9.31
C ALA A 717 -35.83 32.91 9.19
N GLN A 718 -34.79 32.13 9.49
CA GLN A 718 -33.39 32.59 9.42
C GLN A 718 -32.58 31.93 8.30
N SER A 719 -33.21 31.27 7.32
CA SER A 719 -32.50 30.53 6.26
C SER A 719 -32.08 31.39 5.06
N GLY A 720 -32.58 32.61 4.96
CA GLY A 720 -32.26 33.55 3.88
C GLY A 720 -33.28 33.58 2.74
N THR A 721 -32.83 33.94 1.54
CA THR A 721 -33.69 34.15 0.37
C THR A 721 -33.59 32.97 -0.60
N PHE A 722 -34.74 32.43 -1.03
CA PHE A 722 -34.81 31.27 -1.91
C PHE A 722 -35.66 31.54 -3.15
N ASN A 723 -35.27 30.95 -4.26
CA ASN A 723 -36.08 30.79 -5.46
C ASN A 723 -36.93 29.52 -5.33
N PHE A 724 -38.24 29.66 -5.38
CA PHE A 724 -39.21 28.57 -5.40
C PHE A 724 -39.61 28.30 -6.85
N THR A 725 -39.33 27.11 -7.35
CA THR A 725 -39.66 26.66 -8.70
C THR A 725 -40.71 25.55 -8.60
N TYR A 726 -41.91 25.84 -9.09
CA TYR A 726 -43.05 24.93 -9.13
C TYR A 726 -43.06 24.21 -10.48
N MET A 727 -43.09 22.89 -10.48
CA MET A 727 -43.00 22.08 -11.70
C MET A 727 -44.08 21.00 -11.74
N ASP A 728 -44.47 20.59 -12.95
CA ASP A 728 -45.31 19.40 -13.16
C ASP A 728 -44.47 18.10 -13.23
N SER A 729 -45.16 16.96 -13.32
CA SER A 729 -44.56 15.62 -13.42
C SER A 729 -43.71 15.40 -14.67
N ASP A 730 -43.89 16.24 -15.70
CA ASP A 730 -43.11 16.19 -16.94
C ASP A 730 -41.86 17.09 -16.87
N GLY A 731 -41.67 17.81 -15.76
CA GLY A 731 -40.52 18.67 -15.50
C GLY A 731 -40.67 20.10 -16.03
N ASN A 732 -41.85 20.50 -16.48
CA ASN A 732 -42.09 21.87 -16.96
C ASN A 732 -42.26 22.82 -15.77
N VAL A 733 -41.58 23.97 -15.83
CA VAL A 733 -41.70 25.03 -14.81
C VAL A 733 -43.00 25.81 -15.01
N ILE A 734 -43.87 25.77 -14.01
CA ILE A 734 -45.17 26.44 -13.98
C ILE A 734 -45.01 27.88 -13.48
N LYS A 735 -44.25 28.05 -12.40
CA LYS A 735 -44.03 29.34 -11.74
C LYS A 735 -42.66 29.31 -11.08
N THR A 736 -41.99 30.47 -11.05
CA THR A 736 -40.85 30.69 -10.17
C THR A 736 -41.09 31.97 -9.39
N GLU A 737 -40.80 31.96 -8.09
CA GLU A 737 -40.86 33.18 -7.26
C GLU A 737 -39.78 33.19 -6.20
N THR A 738 -39.25 34.37 -5.90
CA THR A 738 -38.22 34.56 -4.88
C THR A 738 -38.86 35.01 -3.57
N LYS A 739 -38.52 34.35 -2.45
CA LYS A 739 -39.03 34.72 -1.12
C LYS A 739 -37.90 34.78 -0.10
N ASP A 740 -37.92 35.84 0.70
CA ASP A 740 -37.10 35.96 1.92
C ASP A 740 -37.81 35.25 3.06
N MET A 741 -37.16 34.24 3.62
CA MET A 741 -37.76 33.41 4.65
C MET A 741 -37.98 34.13 5.97
N SER A 742 -37.26 35.24 6.24
CA SER A 742 -37.53 36.08 7.42
C SER A 742 -38.93 36.69 7.43
N LEU A 743 -39.54 36.85 6.24
CA LEU A 743 -40.88 37.39 6.06
C LEU A 743 -41.91 36.33 5.65
N ALA A 744 -41.46 35.22 5.07
CA ALA A 744 -42.32 34.19 4.47
C ALA A 744 -42.49 32.92 5.33
N ALA A 745 -41.62 32.67 6.32
CA ALA A 745 -41.74 31.51 7.20
C ALA A 745 -43.12 31.45 7.90
N GLY A 746 -43.73 30.26 7.92
CA GLY A 746 -45.07 30.06 8.46
C GLY A 746 -46.23 30.56 7.59
N LYS A 747 -45.96 31.20 6.43
CA LYS A 747 -47.00 31.65 5.50
C LYS A 747 -47.25 30.61 4.40
N PRO A 748 -48.49 30.51 3.88
CA PRO A 748 -48.79 29.69 2.72
C PRO A 748 -48.12 30.23 1.46
N VAL A 749 -47.59 29.32 0.65
CA VAL A 749 -47.27 29.55 -0.76
C VAL A 749 -48.24 28.79 -1.63
N SER A 750 -48.62 29.39 -2.74
CA SER A 750 -49.56 28.79 -3.67
C SER A 750 -49.22 29.05 -5.13
N PHE A 751 -49.67 28.13 -5.97
CA PHE A 751 -49.58 28.20 -7.42
C PHE A 751 -50.82 27.56 -8.03
N ASP A 752 -51.23 28.10 -9.16
CA ASP A 752 -52.44 27.65 -9.85
C ASP A 752 -52.12 26.44 -10.73
N VAL A 753 -53.05 25.49 -10.73
CA VAL A 753 -52.95 24.24 -11.49
C VAL A 753 -54.26 24.03 -12.25
N SER A 754 -54.16 23.47 -13.45
CA SER A 754 -55.32 23.05 -14.23
C SER A 754 -55.10 21.65 -14.79
N GLY A 755 -56.16 20.87 -14.85
CA GLY A 755 -56.09 19.49 -15.30
C GLY A 755 -57.45 18.85 -15.47
N LYS A 756 -57.44 17.63 -16.01
CA LYS A 756 -58.61 16.76 -16.19
C LYS A 756 -58.48 15.43 -15.45
N ASP A 757 -57.24 15.02 -15.19
CA ASP A 757 -56.85 13.76 -14.56
C ASP A 757 -55.81 14.04 -13.47
N LYS A 758 -55.56 13.06 -12.60
CA LYS A 758 -54.60 13.14 -11.51
C LYS A 758 -53.17 13.46 -12.00
N ARG A 759 -52.50 14.44 -11.38
CA ARG A 759 -51.15 14.88 -11.73
C ARG A 759 -50.30 15.18 -10.51
N THR A 760 -49.00 14.96 -10.63
CA THR A 760 -48.02 15.26 -9.58
C THR A 760 -47.27 16.55 -9.89
N TYR A 761 -46.99 17.34 -8.85
CA TYR A 761 -46.30 18.60 -8.90
C TYR A 761 -45.19 18.65 -7.84
N LEU A 762 -44.09 19.32 -8.16
CA LEU A 762 -42.92 19.46 -7.30
C LEU A 762 -42.67 20.93 -6.98
N ILE A 763 -42.35 21.22 -5.72
CA ILE A 763 -41.84 22.52 -5.30
C ILE A 763 -40.35 22.36 -5.02
N LYS A 764 -39.50 22.81 -5.94
CA LYS A 764 -38.05 22.89 -5.70
C LYS A 764 -37.68 24.27 -5.17
N ILE A 765 -36.70 24.29 -4.28
CA ILE A 765 -36.15 25.52 -3.73
C ILE A 765 -34.65 25.57 -3.98
N THR A 766 -34.14 26.74 -4.35
CA THR A 766 -32.71 26.99 -4.56
C THR A 766 -32.30 28.26 -3.82
N ASN A 767 -31.21 28.21 -3.09
CA ASN A 767 -30.69 29.39 -2.41
C ASN A 767 -30.24 30.45 -3.43
N VAL A 768 -30.66 31.70 -3.25
CA VAL A 768 -30.32 32.79 -4.19
C VAL A 768 -28.83 33.17 -4.13
N LYS A 769 -28.16 32.93 -3.00
CA LYS A 769 -26.73 33.24 -2.81
C LYS A 769 -25.80 32.11 -3.26
N ASP A 770 -26.31 30.89 -3.38
CA ASP A 770 -25.56 29.72 -3.84
C ASP A 770 -26.50 28.75 -4.57
N GLU A 771 -26.40 28.74 -5.90
CA GLU A 771 -27.26 27.92 -6.76
C GLU A 771 -27.01 26.41 -6.61
N ALA A 772 -25.89 25.99 -6.01
CA ALA A 772 -25.62 24.59 -5.69
C ALA A 772 -26.47 24.08 -4.51
N LEU A 773 -26.97 24.99 -3.66
CA LEU A 773 -27.86 24.67 -2.54
C LEU A 773 -29.32 24.63 -3.02
N THR A 774 -29.70 23.51 -3.64
CA THR A 774 -31.06 23.24 -4.11
C THR A 774 -31.65 21.97 -3.49
N GLY A 775 -32.98 21.87 -3.41
CA GLY A 775 -33.67 20.68 -2.93
C GLY A 775 -35.18 20.72 -3.19
N THR A 776 -35.86 19.60 -2.96
CA THR A 776 -37.31 19.47 -3.18
C THR A 776 -38.04 19.64 -1.85
N LEU A 777 -38.80 20.72 -1.72
CA LEU A 777 -39.56 21.04 -0.50
C LEU A 777 -40.80 20.15 -0.36
N ALA A 778 -41.53 19.94 -1.45
CA ALA A 778 -42.78 19.18 -1.43
C ALA A 778 -43.03 18.46 -2.76
N GLU A 779 -43.58 17.26 -2.67
CA GLU A 779 -44.21 16.54 -3.77
C GLU A 779 -45.70 16.45 -3.49
N ILE A 780 -46.52 16.88 -4.46
CA ILE A 780 -47.94 17.11 -4.26
C ILE A 780 -48.69 16.51 -5.43
N GLU A 781 -49.67 15.68 -5.12
CA GLU A 781 -50.58 15.11 -6.10
C GLU A 781 -51.90 15.86 -6.08
N ILE A 782 -52.35 16.27 -7.26
CA ILE A 782 -53.62 16.95 -7.45
C ILE A 782 -54.54 16.07 -8.28
N ASP A 783 -55.70 15.77 -7.72
CA ASP A 783 -56.76 15.06 -8.43
C ASP A 783 -57.82 16.05 -8.91
N PHE A 784 -58.11 15.99 -10.22
CA PHE A 784 -59.13 16.81 -10.91
C PHE A 784 -60.32 15.96 -11.36
N SER A 785 -60.28 14.63 -11.13
CA SER A 785 -61.13 13.65 -11.81
C SER A 785 -62.62 13.76 -11.43
N ASP A 786 -62.95 14.45 -10.33
CA ASP A 786 -64.33 14.64 -9.86
C ASP A 786 -64.89 16.05 -10.10
N GLY A 787 -64.18 16.89 -10.87
CA GLY A 787 -64.60 18.27 -11.13
C GLY A 787 -64.18 19.27 -10.05
N THR A 788 -63.49 18.83 -9.00
CA THR A 788 -62.94 19.67 -7.93
C THR A 788 -61.44 19.44 -7.77
N VAL A 789 -60.72 20.42 -7.21
CA VAL A 789 -59.26 20.29 -6.99
C VAL A 789 -59.02 19.71 -5.61
N LYS A 790 -58.55 18.46 -5.56
CA LYS A 790 -58.16 17.78 -4.31
C LYS A 790 -56.65 17.64 -4.22
N GLN A 791 -56.07 18.27 -3.21
CA GLN A 791 -54.63 18.25 -2.93
C GLN A 791 -54.28 17.13 -1.94
N ASN A 792 -53.30 16.31 -2.30
CA ASN A 792 -52.65 15.33 -1.42
C ASN A 792 -51.13 15.58 -1.39
N ILE A 793 -50.55 15.79 -0.22
CA ILE A 793 -49.10 16.00 -0.07
C ILE A 793 -48.44 14.62 0.08
N ILE A 794 -47.67 14.21 -0.92
CA ILE A 794 -46.94 12.92 -0.94
C ILE A 794 -45.73 13.00 0.00
N SER A 795 -44.95 14.08 -0.12
CA SER A 795 -43.76 14.30 0.69
C SER A 795 -43.59 15.79 1.00
N TYR A 796 -43.02 16.09 2.16
CA TYR A 796 -42.76 17.46 2.60
C TYR A 796 -41.59 17.49 3.59
N ASP A 797 -40.51 18.20 3.22
CA ASP A 797 -39.30 18.31 4.04
C ASP A 797 -39.30 19.61 4.86
N GLN A 798 -39.61 19.49 6.15
CA GLN A 798 -39.68 20.61 7.09
C GLN A 798 -38.30 21.18 7.48
N ASN A 799 -37.22 20.43 7.25
CA ASN A 799 -35.86 20.82 7.66
C ASN A 799 -35.00 21.27 6.48
N LEU A 800 -35.51 21.17 5.25
CA LEU A 800 -34.78 21.48 4.03
C LEU A 800 -34.09 22.86 4.07
N PHE A 801 -34.78 23.88 4.55
CA PHE A 801 -34.25 25.25 4.62
C PHE A 801 -33.07 25.41 5.59
N ASN A 802 -32.94 24.56 6.62
CA ASN A 802 -31.78 24.58 7.52
C ASN A 802 -30.54 24.01 6.82
N ASN A 803 -30.75 23.01 5.96
CA ASN A 803 -29.68 22.37 5.20
C ASN A 803 -29.23 23.22 4.00
N LEU A 804 -30.11 24.09 3.49
CA LEU A 804 -29.85 24.97 2.35
C LEU A 804 -29.51 26.42 2.76
N LYS A 805 -29.22 26.68 4.04
CA LYS A 805 -28.87 28.02 4.51
C LYS A 805 -27.45 28.42 4.09
N PHE A 806 -27.32 29.58 3.45
CA PHE A 806 -26.02 30.16 3.11
C PHE A 806 -25.38 30.78 4.37
N ILE A 807 -24.20 30.32 4.75
CA ILE A 807 -23.41 30.88 5.86
C ILE A 807 -22.42 31.88 5.25
N SER A 808 -22.71 33.17 5.40
CA SER A 808 -21.75 34.22 5.01
C SER A 808 -20.65 34.33 6.05
N THR A 809 -19.41 34.00 5.68
CA THR A 809 -18.21 34.48 6.36
C THR A 809 -18.03 35.95 6.03
N GLU A 810 -18.66 36.84 6.80
CA GLU A 810 -18.22 38.23 7.01
C GLU A 810 -19.22 38.98 7.90
N ALA A 811 -18.71 39.47 9.04
CA ALA A 811 -19.05 40.71 9.74
C ALA A 811 -19.02 40.54 11.28
N SER A 812 -17.86 40.85 11.88
CA SER A 812 -17.83 41.65 13.11
C SER A 812 -16.42 42.20 13.31
N GLY A 813 -16.25 43.46 12.93
CA GLY A 813 -15.02 44.22 13.14
C GLY A 813 -15.33 45.71 13.27
N GLU A 814 -16.36 46.08 14.02
CA GLU A 814 -16.49 47.44 14.55
C GLU A 814 -16.16 47.40 16.04
N HIS A 815 -15.01 47.99 16.37
CA HIS A 815 -14.64 48.32 17.74
C HIS A 815 -14.71 49.84 17.93
N SER A 816 -15.34 50.20 19.04
CA SER A 816 -15.23 51.42 19.85
C SER A 816 -15.76 52.74 19.28
N GLU A 817 -16.77 53.28 19.95
CA GLU A 817 -16.69 54.60 20.60
C GLU A 817 -17.81 54.69 21.66
N GLU A 818 -17.43 54.61 22.94
CA GLU A 818 -18.23 55.21 24.02
C GLU A 818 -17.27 55.93 24.97
N THR A 819 -17.33 57.26 24.90
CA THR A 819 -16.74 58.22 25.82
C THR A 819 -17.68 58.51 26.99
N ASP A 820 -17.08 58.70 28.16
CA ASP A 820 -17.50 59.55 29.29
C ASP A 820 -18.81 59.22 30.04
N GLU A 821 -18.73 58.59 31.23
CA GLU A 821 -18.70 59.23 32.57
C GLU A 821 -18.74 58.19 33.71
#